data_AF-A0A0G4MMT5-F1
#
_entry.id   AF-A0A0G4MMT5-F1
#
_cell.length_a   1.000
_cell.length_b   1.000
_cell.length_c   1.000
_cell.angle_alpha   90.00
_cell.angle_beta   90.00
_cell.angle_gamma   90.00
#
_symmetry.space_group_name_H-M   'P 1'
#
loop_
_entity.id
_entity.type
_entity.pdbx_description
1 polymer ?
#
loop_
_entity_poly.entity_id
_entity_poly.type
_entity_poly.pdbx_seq_one_letter_code
_entity_poly.pdbx_strand_id
1 'polypeptide(L)'
;MFRNNYDNDSVTFSPQGRIFQIEYAAEAVKQGSVVVGIVSKTHAVLVAVKRNAEELSSYQKKLFSVDEHAGIAIAGLTSDARVLSNFMKQQCLGHRMTYGRSMPLRALYLASVRDDIPAADMKKLKESRICPAEAGPKGLEPTKGSTQLYRVCDLFEPKDSHRALGLPLLQWPGPPGSFRASSTEGLFLATLGLRAYPSVPELVDLMTSQDEALRVQAMTFFIANHHIHGYGSFNLAGSQKAILPVQGDEKKRDLHIHANKFGVLKEPPIYECVSRLLARPPQDEQQAAKLFAYFALRIADLGEQSLSRLRDAPIVPVRRPARDGAVASKEKSGAGGSTLTLISPQRVYLGSSTTYGNIFDFVDFGGDANAFLFKCGAKTEPTKPELAQLACSEPARLLSILQSPDKYMTLLRSLAESLPQLKRDKELFRKMSVSPFLLGAKEIPSTTQGPLVDVEDEEAPIKQYQLASANRIVLLDDIISYRLFKDHLLTAPEDEALENFYLALGAQNLSSLVEENVRIGPHVDKQDRAAALRKHVVERSKIFLHEYATYRREAFKHDAKWLEKNLIVELVTNVALRRTLRGQSKTHTEKRSAASVQTRAGWVLYVAADGQPDMYQVGQAICQLLLTRHNQQAYLFFEPFLTLDLLGLRARGYNVDRILRAKAAEARIAEEERRKALDAEQKRIQVREREWDQQQTQAAEAARQTARTPEPVMPGSFGHESPEEGQRPPSLMPPTRKNKGLFSNLTRRLGFDTPEDDDDDRHNGQLDKPAQDGRQLLPPPPGPGPSTTGSTGGGQKGKDDGRVTSPATVEQNLLNAINSTRSHDSNQLFSPPSMNEVKEQATYCDSTSAKNIAFAAEASNGMKVFTSRDMTLEPGPFLQRYAGPINAFAALLTEVGGVYSLSPKVLHIFYDDKGGTIAFNSSGSIFCNLRFFLQLHADKLTGARQAEAKAEAAVWWWVVMAHELAHNLVQSHDSDHSYYTESFIQQYFAKMVAKTAQWSAKPLPAASALARAPSAASVTSSSSRLAAAPAPPHGVPQQQQQQLPPPPYSETGRQHRYNPFD
;
A
#
# COMPACT_ATOMS: atom_id res chain seq x y z
N MET A 1 -0.78 39.04 -121.51
CA MET A 1 -0.56 39.44 -120.10
C MET A 1 -0.98 38.29 -119.21
N PHE A 2 -0.13 37.83 -118.29
CA PHE A 2 -0.59 36.94 -117.23
C PHE A 2 -1.38 37.76 -116.21
N ARG A 3 -2.64 37.41 -115.95
CA ARG A 3 -3.34 37.90 -114.75
C ARG A 3 -2.68 37.22 -113.55
N ASN A 4 -2.16 38.03 -112.64
CA ASN A 4 -1.62 37.53 -111.39
C ASN A 4 -2.83 37.16 -110.51
N ASN A 5 -2.94 35.90 -110.07
CA ASN A 5 -4.09 35.48 -109.26
C ASN A 5 -3.89 35.77 -107.75
N TYR A 6 -2.71 36.28 -107.37
CA TYR A 6 -2.26 36.40 -105.98
C TYR A 6 -2.17 37.85 -105.47
N ASP A 7 -2.70 38.83 -106.22
CA ASP A 7 -2.54 40.26 -105.91
C ASP A 7 -3.85 41.04 -105.73
N ASN A 8 -5.00 40.35 -105.67
CA ASN A 8 -6.31 40.99 -105.53
C ASN A 8 -6.74 41.24 -104.07
N ASP A 9 -6.13 40.58 -103.08
CA ASP A 9 -6.45 40.74 -101.66
C ASP A 9 -5.20 40.82 -100.77
N SER A 10 -5.41 41.24 -99.51
CA SER A 10 -4.35 41.45 -98.52
C SER A 10 -3.98 40.21 -97.70
N VAL A 11 -4.58 39.04 -98.00
CA VAL A 11 -4.46 37.81 -97.21
C VAL A 11 -3.85 36.65 -98.01
N THR A 12 -3.87 36.72 -99.33
CA THR A 12 -3.29 35.72 -100.23
C THR A 12 -1.78 35.89 -100.32
N PHE A 13 -1.06 34.84 -99.95
CA PHE A 13 0.37 34.74 -100.22
C PHE A 13 0.60 34.27 -101.66
N SER A 14 1.54 34.92 -102.35
CA SER A 14 2.10 34.41 -103.61
C SER A 14 2.90 33.12 -103.37
N PRO A 15 3.15 32.29 -104.41
CA PRO A 15 4.00 31.11 -104.31
C PRO A 15 5.44 31.39 -103.84
N GLN A 16 5.88 32.65 -103.88
CA GLN A 16 7.18 33.11 -103.38
C GLN A 16 7.14 33.59 -101.91
N GLY A 17 6.02 33.40 -101.19
CA GLY A 17 5.86 33.80 -99.79
C GLY A 17 5.65 35.30 -99.55
N ARG A 18 5.32 36.06 -100.61
CA ARG A 18 5.13 37.52 -100.58
C ARG A 18 3.64 37.88 -100.68
N ILE A 19 3.17 38.90 -99.95
CA ILE A 19 1.81 39.44 -100.11
C ILE A 19 1.88 40.68 -101.00
N PHE A 20 1.45 40.56 -102.25
CA PHE A 20 1.65 41.64 -103.24
C PHE A 20 0.90 42.93 -102.87
N GLN A 21 -0.26 42.87 -102.23
CA GLN A 21 -0.97 44.07 -101.73
C GLN A 21 -0.18 44.88 -100.69
N ILE A 22 0.59 44.23 -99.81
CA ILE A 22 1.44 44.94 -98.84
C ILE A 22 2.61 45.63 -99.57
N GLU A 23 3.17 44.98 -100.59
CA GLU A 23 4.23 45.56 -101.40
C GLU A 23 3.73 46.74 -102.25
N TYR A 24 2.54 46.63 -102.84
CA TYR A 24 1.89 47.74 -103.54
C TYR A 24 1.62 48.93 -102.61
N ALA A 25 1.20 48.68 -101.36
CA ALA A 25 1.07 49.72 -100.35
C ALA A 25 2.42 50.37 -99.99
N ALA A 26 3.50 49.59 -99.92
CA ALA A 26 4.85 50.12 -99.70
C ALA A 26 5.35 50.97 -100.89
N GLU A 27 5.03 50.61 -102.14
CA GLU A 27 5.31 51.44 -103.31
C GLU A 27 4.49 52.75 -103.29
N ALA A 28 3.23 52.72 -102.81
CA ALA A 28 2.41 53.93 -102.67
C ALA A 28 3.02 54.96 -101.69
N VAL A 29 3.78 54.51 -100.68
CA VAL A 29 4.56 55.42 -99.81
C VAL A 29 5.65 56.15 -100.59
N LYS A 30 6.34 55.48 -101.53
CA LYS A 30 7.40 56.07 -102.37
C LYS A 30 6.88 57.09 -103.37
N GLN A 31 5.62 56.98 -103.80
CA GLN A 31 4.94 58.01 -104.61
C GLN A 31 4.70 59.30 -103.80
N GLY A 32 4.68 59.20 -102.47
CA GLY A 32 4.56 60.34 -101.56
C GLY A 32 5.75 61.30 -101.62
N SER A 33 5.47 62.59 -101.44
CA SER A 33 6.54 63.60 -101.30
C SER A 33 7.42 63.35 -100.08
N VAL A 34 8.73 63.61 -100.22
CA VAL A 34 9.81 63.25 -99.30
C VAL A 34 9.62 63.81 -97.89
N VAL A 35 9.99 63.00 -96.90
CA VAL A 35 10.03 63.31 -95.46
C VAL A 35 11.36 62.84 -94.90
N VAL A 36 11.97 63.63 -94.02
CA VAL A 36 13.23 63.32 -93.32
C VAL A 36 13.03 63.55 -91.82
N GLY A 37 13.50 62.59 -91.00
CA GLY A 37 13.54 62.72 -89.55
C GLY A 37 14.97 62.60 -89.04
N ILE A 38 15.39 63.54 -88.18
CA ILE A 38 16.73 63.57 -87.56
C ILE A 38 16.56 63.64 -86.05
N VAL A 39 17.29 62.80 -85.31
CA VAL A 39 17.25 62.74 -83.85
C VAL A 39 18.65 63.02 -83.29
N SER A 40 18.72 63.94 -82.33
CA SER A 40 19.89 64.26 -81.53
C SER A 40 19.70 63.78 -80.09
N LYS A 41 20.66 64.03 -79.19
CA LYS A 41 20.52 63.70 -77.76
C LYS A 41 19.39 64.47 -77.06
N THR A 42 18.94 65.60 -77.60
CA THR A 42 18.00 66.52 -76.93
C THR A 42 16.75 66.85 -77.75
N HIS A 43 16.80 66.73 -79.07
CA HIS A 43 15.71 67.12 -79.98
C HIS A 43 15.53 66.12 -81.12
N ALA A 44 14.27 65.91 -81.52
CA ALA A 44 13.90 65.24 -82.77
C ALA A 44 13.25 66.26 -83.72
N VAL A 45 13.69 66.29 -84.98
CA VAL A 45 13.24 67.23 -86.00
C VAL A 45 12.68 66.46 -87.19
N LEU A 46 11.47 66.84 -87.62
CA LEU A 46 10.79 66.27 -88.79
C LEU A 46 10.64 67.34 -89.88
N VAL A 47 11.17 67.08 -91.07
CA VAL A 47 11.09 67.97 -92.23
C VAL A 47 10.34 67.25 -93.34
N ALA A 48 9.35 67.92 -93.94
CA ALA A 48 8.52 67.34 -94.99
C ALA A 48 8.38 68.31 -96.17
N VAL A 49 8.73 67.84 -97.37
CA VAL A 49 8.50 68.59 -98.61
C VAL A 49 7.02 68.54 -98.93
N LYS A 50 6.37 69.70 -99.05
CA LYS A 50 4.98 69.79 -99.52
C LYS A 50 4.98 70.00 -101.04
N ARG A 51 4.20 69.20 -101.76
CA ARG A 51 3.92 69.41 -103.20
C ARG A 51 2.57 70.12 -103.33
N ASN A 52 2.43 70.89 -104.39
CA ASN A 52 1.16 71.47 -104.81
C ASN A 52 0.67 70.77 -106.08
N ALA A 53 -0.65 70.66 -106.27
CA ALA A 53 -1.22 70.05 -107.48
C ALA A 53 -1.37 71.08 -108.61
N GLU A 54 -1.77 72.30 -108.25
CA GLU A 54 -1.98 73.44 -109.14
C GLU A 54 -1.51 74.71 -108.42
N GLU A 55 -1.12 75.75 -109.16
CA GLU A 55 -0.53 76.98 -108.59
C GLU A 55 -1.45 77.69 -107.59
N LEU A 56 -2.78 77.65 -107.83
CA LEU A 56 -3.81 78.26 -106.98
C LEU A 56 -4.21 77.41 -105.76
N SER A 57 -3.72 76.17 -105.63
CA SER A 57 -4.10 75.27 -104.54
C SER A 57 -3.24 75.48 -103.29
N SER A 58 -3.72 75.03 -102.13
CA SER A 58 -3.00 75.15 -100.86
C SER A 58 -2.18 73.88 -100.56
N TYR A 59 -0.95 74.06 -100.09
CA TYR A 59 -0.05 72.95 -99.77
C TYR A 59 -0.64 71.95 -98.77
N GLN A 60 -0.70 70.67 -99.16
CA GLN A 60 -1.19 69.59 -98.31
C GLN A 60 -0.40 69.47 -97.00
N LYS A 61 -1.11 69.35 -95.86
CA LYS A 61 -0.50 69.17 -94.54
C LYS A 61 0.16 67.78 -94.45
N LYS A 62 1.46 67.77 -94.16
CA LYS A 62 2.28 66.55 -94.00
C LYS A 62 2.84 66.32 -92.60
N LEU A 63 2.74 67.32 -91.71
CA LEU A 63 3.12 67.23 -90.30
C LEU A 63 1.86 67.33 -89.45
N PHE A 64 1.71 66.44 -88.49
CA PHE A 64 0.58 66.40 -87.55
C PHE A 64 1.11 66.30 -86.12
N SER A 65 0.75 67.24 -85.26
CA SER A 65 0.92 67.07 -83.81
C SER A 65 -0.01 65.96 -83.32
N VAL A 66 0.51 65.10 -82.46
CA VAL A 66 -0.20 63.97 -81.82
C VAL A 66 -0.38 64.23 -80.33
N ASP A 67 0.65 64.74 -79.67
CA ASP A 67 0.62 65.22 -78.29
C ASP A 67 1.65 66.35 -78.12
N GLU A 68 1.75 66.96 -76.94
CA GLU A 68 2.72 68.04 -76.67
C GLU A 68 4.18 67.62 -76.90
N HIS A 69 4.50 66.35 -76.62
CA HIS A 69 5.83 65.75 -76.81
C HIS A 69 5.95 64.86 -78.06
N ALA A 70 4.92 64.80 -78.92
CA ALA A 70 4.84 63.84 -80.02
C ALA A 70 4.23 64.43 -81.30
N GLY A 71 4.91 64.23 -82.43
CA GLY A 71 4.42 64.59 -83.76
C GLY A 71 4.80 63.55 -84.80
N ILE A 72 4.03 63.48 -85.88
CA ILE A 72 4.26 62.57 -87.00
C ILE A 72 4.39 63.31 -88.32
N ALA A 73 5.13 62.71 -89.25
CA ALA A 73 5.31 63.19 -90.61
C ALA A 73 4.93 62.09 -91.60
N ILE A 74 4.21 62.44 -92.67
CA ILE A 74 3.50 61.44 -93.49
C ILE A 74 3.99 61.42 -94.95
N ALA A 75 4.10 60.22 -95.53
CA ALA A 75 4.32 59.96 -96.96
C ALA A 75 3.36 58.83 -97.41
N GLY A 76 2.92 58.88 -98.67
CA GLY A 76 1.82 58.05 -99.16
C GLY A 76 0.44 58.70 -98.99
N LEU A 77 -0.59 57.86 -98.84
CA LEU A 77 -2.00 58.27 -98.81
C LEU A 77 -2.34 59.10 -97.55
N THR A 78 -2.93 60.28 -97.77
CA THR A 78 -3.28 61.20 -96.67
C THR A 78 -4.60 60.83 -95.96
N SER A 79 -5.45 59.99 -96.57
CA SER A 79 -6.61 59.38 -95.92
C SER A 79 -6.21 58.59 -94.68
N ASP A 80 -5.32 57.62 -94.89
CA ASP A 80 -4.95 56.59 -93.92
C ASP A 80 -4.12 57.23 -92.81
N ALA A 81 -3.23 58.15 -93.20
CA ALA A 81 -2.46 58.98 -92.28
C ALA A 81 -3.32 59.84 -91.33
N ARG A 82 -4.52 60.29 -91.75
CA ARG A 82 -5.45 61.00 -90.85
C ARG A 82 -6.07 60.04 -89.82
N VAL A 83 -6.46 58.84 -90.25
CA VAL A 83 -6.99 57.79 -89.35
C VAL A 83 -5.94 57.44 -88.31
N LEU A 84 -4.70 57.17 -88.74
CA LEU A 84 -3.58 56.84 -87.85
C LEU A 84 -3.25 58.00 -86.89
N SER A 85 -3.23 59.26 -87.38
CA SER A 85 -3.03 60.44 -86.53
C SER A 85 -4.09 60.56 -85.43
N ASN A 86 -5.36 60.32 -85.77
CA ASN A 86 -6.46 60.38 -84.80
C ASN A 86 -6.40 59.24 -83.79
N PHE A 87 -6.06 58.02 -84.23
CA PHE A 87 -5.82 56.89 -83.32
C PHE A 87 -4.70 57.19 -82.33
N MET A 88 -3.53 57.66 -82.80
CA MET A 88 -2.40 57.98 -81.92
C MET A 88 -2.74 59.09 -80.91
N LYS A 89 -3.50 60.12 -81.33
CA LYS A 89 -4.01 61.17 -80.41
C LYS A 89 -4.90 60.59 -79.32
N GLN A 90 -5.81 59.69 -79.68
CA GLN A 90 -6.72 59.05 -78.74
C GLN A 90 -5.96 58.17 -77.73
N GLN A 91 -4.91 57.46 -78.16
CA GLN A 91 -4.03 56.70 -77.26
C GLN A 91 -3.25 57.61 -76.30
N CYS A 92 -2.60 58.66 -76.81
CA CYS A 92 -1.87 59.62 -75.97
C CYS A 92 -2.79 60.30 -74.94
N LEU A 93 -3.97 60.76 -75.36
CA LEU A 93 -4.96 61.38 -74.48
C LEU A 93 -5.50 60.37 -73.45
N GLY A 94 -5.83 59.15 -73.85
CA GLY A 94 -6.29 58.09 -72.96
C GLY A 94 -5.23 57.76 -71.89
N HIS A 95 -3.98 57.55 -72.28
CA HIS A 95 -2.88 57.31 -71.34
C HIS A 95 -2.66 58.50 -70.38
N ARG A 96 -2.73 59.74 -70.89
CA ARG A 96 -2.60 60.95 -70.07
C ARG A 96 -3.75 61.11 -69.07
N MET A 97 -4.98 60.78 -69.46
CA MET A 97 -6.16 60.74 -68.57
C MET A 97 -6.08 59.61 -67.53
N THR A 98 -5.58 58.43 -67.89
CA THR A 98 -5.55 57.25 -67.00
C THR A 98 -4.37 57.26 -66.02
N TYR A 99 -3.19 57.73 -66.45
CA TYR A 99 -1.94 57.64 -65.67
C TYR A 99 -1.34 59.00 -65.29
N GLY A 100 -2.01 60.12 -65.62
CA GLY A 100 -1.58 61.48 -65.24
C GLY A 100 -0.25 61.93 -65.86
N ARG A 101 0.22 61.27 -66.93
CA ARG A 101 1.56 61.47 -67.52
C ARG A 101 1.54 61.28 -69.03
N SER A 102 2.45 61.95 -69.74
CA SER A 102 2.66 61.79 -71.19
C SER A 102 3.05 60.36 -71.56
N MET A 103 2.57 59.87 -72.70
CA MET A 103 2.78 58.49 -73.14
C MET A 103 4.22 58.28 -73.68
N PRO A 104 5.03 57.34 -73.13
CA PRO A 104 6.37 57.08 -73.64
C PRO A 104 6.32 56.61 -75.10
N LEU A 105 7.14 57.19 -75.98
CA LEU A 105 7.10 56.87 -77.42
C LEU A 105 7.34 55.37 -77.74
N ARG A 106 8.11 54.66 -76.90
CA ARG A 106 8.27 53.19 -77.00
C ARG A 106 7.04 52.42 -76.55
N ALA A 107 6.32 52.91 -75.53
CA ALA A 107 5.08 52.31 -75.06
C ALA A 107 3.94 52.52 -76.06
N LEU A 108 3.87 53.68 -76.71
CA LEU A 108 2.93 53.96 -77.81
C LEU A 108 3.00 52.89 -78.92
N TYR A 109 4.21 52.44 -79.27
CA TYR A 109 4.44 51.38 -80.27
C TYR A 109 4.20 49.97 -79.73
N LEU A 110 4.77 49.63 -78.56
CA LEU A 110 4.64 48.27 -78.01
C LEU A 110 3.22 47.95 -77.54
N ALA A 111 2.45 48.93 -77.06
CA ALA A 111 1.05 48.74 -76.70
C ALA A 111 0.15 48.57 -77.94
N SER A 112 0.47 49.22 -79.06
CA SER A 112 -0.32 49.10 -80.30
C SER A 112 -0.06 47.83 -81.11
N VAL A 113 1.08 47.15 -80.89
CA VAL A 113 1.51 45.96 -81.66
C VAL A 113 1.56 44.70 -80.77
N ARG A 114 1.11 44.78 -79.51
CA ARG A 114 1.27 43.72 -78.48
C ARG A 114 0.77 42.33 -78.93
N ASP A 115 -0.32 42.31 -79.70
CA ASP A 115 -1.03 41.11 -80.13
C ASP A 115 -0.43 40.54 -81.44
N ASP A 116 0.43 41.30 -82.12
CA ASP A 116 1.11 40.96 -83.37
C ASP A 116 2.59 40.54 -83.19
N ILE A 117 3.13 40.55 -81.96
CA ILE A 117 4.55 40.23 -81.70
C ILE A 117 4.81 38.74 -81.97
N PRO A 118 5.70 38.37 -82.91
CA PRO A 118 6.01 36.97 -83.18
C PRO A 118 6.55 36.23 -81.95
N ALA A 119 6.17 34.97 -81.77
CA ALA A 119 6.56 34.16 -80.60
C ALA A 119 8.09 34.08 -80.39
N ALA A 120 8.88 34.12 -81.47
CA ALA A 120 10.34 34.15 -81.42
C ALA A 120 10.89 35.45 -80.79
N ASP A 121 10.28 36.60 -81.08
CA ASP A 121 10.70 37.89 -80.52
C ASP A 121 10.13 38.12 -79.13
N MET A 122 8.93 37.59 -78.85
CA MET A 122 8.41 37.48 -77.48
C MET A 122 9.36 36.68 -76.57
N LYS A 123 9.96 35.59 -77.07
CA LYS A 123 10.99 34.83 -76.34
C LYS A 123 12.25 35.68 -76.07
N LYS A 124 12.78 36.37 -77.09
CA LYS A 124 13.93 37.30 -76.91
C LYS A 124 13.63 38.39 -75.88
N LEU A 125 12.42 38.96 -75.89
CA LEU A 125 11.99 39.99 -74.92
C LEU A 125 11.97 39.46 -73.48
N LYS A 126 11.50 38.23 -73.26
CA LYS A 126 11.53 37.56 -71.93
C LYS A 126 12.95 37.31 -71.43
N GLU A 127 13.87 36.97 -72.32
CA GLU A 127 15.28 36.69 -71.99
C GLU A 127 16.13 37.96 -71.83
N SER A 128 15.67 39.10 -72.38
CA SER A 128 16.41 40.36 -72.39
C SER A 128 16.35 41.11 -71.06
N ARG A 129 17.49 41.70 -70.66
CA ARG A 129 17.60 42.58 -69.49
C ARG A 129 17.19 44.01 -69.87
N ILE A 130 15.92 44.35 -69.69
CA ILE A 130 15.32 45.60 -70.19
C ILE A 130 14.78 46.52 -69.08
N CYS A 131 14.60 46.04 -67.85
CA CYS A 131 13.95 46.80 -66.78
C CYS A 131 14.94 47.12 -65.63
N PRO A 132 14.98 48.36 -65.13
CA PRO A 132 15.67 48.69 -63.88
C PRO A 132 14.87 48.19 -62.65
N ALA A 133 15.58 47.89 -61.57
CA ALA A 133 15.01 47.65 -60.26
C ALA A 133 14.97 48.96 -59.43
N GLU A 134 14.14 49.02 -58.39
CA GLU A 134 14.13 50.13 -57.43
C GLU A 134 15.49 50.23 -56.70
N ALA A 135 16.07 51.44 -56.65
CA ALA A 135 17.41 51.70 -56.11
C ALA A 135 17.56 53.11 -55.51
N GLY A 136 16.45 53.75 -55.13
CA GLY A 136 16.46 54.99 -54.35
C GLY A 136 16.90 54.78 -52.89
N PRO A 137 17.13 55.87 -52.13
CA PRO A 137 17.41 55.78 -50.69
C PRO A 137 16.18 55.27 -49.92
N LYS A 138 16.39 54.74 -48.72
CA LYS A 138 15.33 54.10 -47.91
C LYS A 138 14.13 55.04 -47.68
N GLY A 139 12.92 54.59 -48.01
CA GLY A 139 11.69 55.38 -48.02
C GLY A 139 11.39 56.14 -49.33
N LEU A 140 12.34 56.19 -50.28
CA LEU A 140 12.18 56.78 -51.61
C LEU A 140 12.72 55.83 -52.71
N GLU A 141 12.75 54.52 -52.45
CA GLU A 141 13.26 53.48 -53.35
C GLU A 141 12.70 53.55 -54.79
N PRO A 142 11.39 53.83 -55.02
CA PRO A 142 10.82 53.94 -56.37
C PRO A 142 11.35 55.10 -57.21
N THR A 143 11.95 56.13 -56.58
CA THR A 143 12.34 57.39 -57.26
C THR A 143 13.54 57.25 -58.18
N LYS A 144 14.34 56.19 -58.02
CA LYS A 144 15.58 55.98 -58.78
C LYS A 144 15.71 54.52 -59.22
N GLY A 145 15.98 54.31 -60.50
CA GLY A 145 16.27 52.98 -61.04
C GLY A 145 17.73 52.57 -60.82
N SER A 146 17.96 51.25 -60.72
CA SER A 146 19.29 50.65 -60.70
C SER A 146 20.05 50.90 -62.01
N THR A 147 21.38 50.98 -61.92
CA THR A 147 22.27 51.05 -63.09
C THR A 147 22.32 49.72 -63.87
N GLN A 148 22.16 48.60 -63.16
CA GLN A 148 21.98 47.28 -63.76
C GLN A 148 20.54 47.10 -64.24
N LEU A 149 20.36 46.55 -65.44
CA LEU A 149 19.08 46.08 -65.95
C LEU A 149 18.87 44.59 -65.63
N TYR A 150 17.62 44.22 -65.39
CA TYR A 150 17.15 42.89 -65.03
C TYR A 150 16.18 42.36 -66.11
N ARG A 151 16.02 41.04 -66.17
CA ARG A 151 14.93 40.44 -66.95
C ARG A 151 13.63 40.69 -66.21
N VAL A 152 12.51 40.76 -66.92
CA VAL A 152 11.21 41.02 -66.30
C VAL A 152 10.84 39.90 -65.29
N CYS A 153 11.26 38.66 -65.56
CA CYS A 153 11.08 37.52 -64.65
C CYS A 153 11.99 37.50 -63.41
N ASP A 154 13.02 38.35 -63.33
CA ASP A 154 13.85 38.52 -62.14
C ASP A 154 13.24 39.55 -61.17
N LEU A 155 12.21 40.29 -61.60
CA LEU A 155 11.62 41.42 -60.87
C LEU A 155 10.23 41.10 -60.32
N PHE A 156 9.91 41.75 -59.20
CA PHE A 156 8.59 41.73 -58.57
C PHE A 156 7.80 43.02 -58.83
N GLU A 157 6.48 42.93 -58.74
CA GLU A 157 5.61 44.12 -58.73
C GLU A 157 6.00 45.08 -57.59
N PRO A 158 6.02 46.41 -57.82
CA PRO A 158 6.41 47.42 -56.83
C PRO A 158 5.32 47.63 -55.77
N LYS A 159 5.26 46.70 -54.81
CA LYS A 159 4.36 46.70 -53.65
C LYS A 159 5.17 46.89 -52.36
N ASP A 160 4.62 47.64 -51.42
CA ASP A 160 5.29 47.92 -50.14
C ASP A 160 5.55 46.65 -49.33
N SER A 161 4.65 45.66 -49.43
CA SER A 161 4.82 44.33 -48.82
C SER A 161 5.98 43.53 -49.42
N HIS A 162 6.32 43.72 -50.69
CA HIS A 162 7.52 43.12 -51.30
C HIS A 162 8.78 43.91 -50.95
N ARG A 163 8.66 45.23 -50.78
CA ARG A 163 9.79 46.11 -50.39
C ARG A 163 10.28 45.79 -48.98
N ALA A 164 9.35 45.53 -48.05
CA ALA A 164 9.67 45.03 -46.72
C ALA A 164 10.52 43.74 -46.77
N LEU A 165 10.17 42.80 -47.66
CA LEU A 165 10.91 41.55 -47.87
C LEU A 165 12.27 41.72 -48.59
N GLY A 166 12.69 42.94 -48.93
CA GLY A 166 13.95 43.18 -49.63
C GLY A 166 14.03 42.59 -51.05
N LEU A 167 12.88 42.31 -51.67
CA LEU A 167 12.82 41.71 -53.01
C LEU A 167 13.18 42.72 -54.11
N PRO A 168 13.77 42.29 -55.23
CA PRO A 168 14.09 43.17 -56.36
C PRO A 168 12.80 43.64 -57.07
N LEU A 169 12.36 44.86 -56.79
CA LEU A 169 11.12 45.42 -57.35
C LEU A 169 11.38 46.12 -58.67
N LEU A 170 10.45 46.01 -59.62
CA LEU A 170 10.47 46.81 -60.85
C LEU A 170 10.40 48.30 -60.53
N GLN A 171 11.38 49.08 -60.98
CA GLN A 171 11.26 50.54 -60.93
C GLN A 171 10.25 51.00 -61.99
N TRP A 172 9.07 51.43 -61.53
CA TRP A 172 8.03 51.96 -62.40
C TRP A 172 8.18 53.48 -62.54
N PRO A 173 8.23 54.03 -63.78
CA PRO A 173 8.26 55.48 -63.96
C PRO A 173 6.95 56.11 -63.46
N GLY A 174 7.04 57.19 -62.68
CA GLY A 174 5.88 57.88 -62.10
C GLY A 174 6.01 58.03 -60.57
N PRO A 175 5.00 58.59 -59.89
CA PRO A 175 4.99 58.68 -58.45
C PRO A 175 4.87 57.28 -57.80
N PRO A 176 5.34 57.09 -56.55
CA PRO A 176 5.16 55.84 -55.80
C PRO A 176 3.70 55.37 -55.83
N GLY A 177 3.49 54.06 -56.00
CA GLY A 177 2.15 53.46 -56.09
C GLY A 177 1.40 53.67 -57.42
N SER A 178 1.99 54.34 -58.42
CA SER A 178 1.34 54.54 -59.74
C SER A 178 1.30 53.31 -60.66
N PHE A 179 1.94 52.20 -60.27
CA PHE A 179 1.87 50.94 -61.00
C PHE A 179 0.48 50.29 -60.84
N ARG A 180 -0.10 49.84 -61.96
CA ARG A 180 -1.38 49.10 -61.97
C ARG A 180 -1.19 47.80 -62.74
N ALA A 181 -1.31 46.66 -62.08
CA ALA A 181 -1.18 45.34 -62.72
C ALA A 181 -2.22 45.12 -63.85
N SER A 182 -3.40 45.74 -63.74
CA SER A 182 -4.47 45.71 -64.75
C SER A 182 -4.28 46.69 -65.92
N SER A 183 -3.22 47.50 -65.94
CA SER A 183 -2.88 48.33 -67.10
C SER A 183 -2.48 47.48 -68.30
N THR A 184 -2.63 48.02 -69.51
CA THR A 184 -2.11 47.44 -70.75
C THR A 184 -0.62 47.07 -70.64
N GLU A 185 0.17 47.92 -70.01
CA GLU A 185 1.60 47.76 -69.78
C GLU A 185 1.90 46.77 -68.65
N GLY A 186 1.08 46.76 -67.58
CA GLY A 186 1.19 45.81 -66.48
C GLY A 186 0.88 44.38 -66.92
N LEU A 187 -0.17 44.18 -67.71
CA LEU A 187 -0.51 42.90 -68.33
C LEU A 187 0.58 42.43 -69.32
N PHE A 188 1.18 43.35 -70.07
CA PHE A 188 2.32 43.03 -70.95
C PHE A 188 3.56 42.59 -70.14
N LEU A 189 3.89 43.30 -69.05
CA LEU A 189 4.99 42.90 -68.15
C LEU A 189 4.71 41.57 -67.44
N ALA A 190 3.48 41.30 -67.02
CA ALA A 190 3.07 40.00 -66.49
C ALA A 190 3.24 38.90 -67.55
N THR A 191 2.92 39.18 -68.81
CA THR A 191 3.14 38.26 -69.95
C THR A 191 4.62 38.00 -70.19
N LEU A 192 5.49 38.99 -69.95
CA LEU A 192 6.95 38.85 -69.97
C LEU A 192 7.53 38.16 -68.71
N GLY A 193 6.71 37.91 -67.69
CA GLY A 193 7.06 37.13 -66.49
C GLY A 193 7.19 37.94 -65.20
N LEU A 194 6.73 39.20 -65.14
CA LEU A 194 6.78 40.02 -63.92
C LEU A 194 6.10 39.30 -62.75
N ARG A 195 6.77 39.22 -61.60
CA ARG A 195 6.34 38.35 -60.50
C ARG A 195 5.43 39.08 -59.53
N ALA A 196 4.19 38.63 -59.43
CA ALA A 196 3.17 39.24 -58.56
C ALA A 196 3.34 38.93 -57.06
N TYR A 197 4.14 37.91 -56.71
CA TYR A 197 4.48 37.50 -55.34
C TYR A 197 5.67 36.51 -55.32
N PRO A 198 6.42 36.40 -54.20
CA PRO A 198 7.50 35.41 -54.02
C PRO A 198 6.97 33.98 -53.90
N SER A 199 7.83 33.01 -54.24
CA SER A 199 7.57 31.57 -54.09
C SER A 199 7.83 31.10 -52.67
N VAL A 200 7.28 29.93 -52.31
CA VAL A 200 7.46 29.35 -50.97
C VAL A 200 8.94 29.04 -50.65
N PRO A 201 9.77 28.49 -51.57
CA PRO A 201 11.21 28.32 -51.32
C PRO A 201 11.94 29.63 -51.00
N GLU A 202 11.68 30.73 -51.72
CA GLU A 202 12.31 32.03 -51.43
C GLU A 202 11.84 32.60 -50.09
N LEU A 203 10.55 32.45 -49.76
CA LEU A 203 10.02 32.85 -48.45
C LEU A 203 10.64 32.04 -47.31
N VAL A 204 10.85 30.73 -47.51
CA VAL A 204 11.58 29.86 -46.57
C VAL A 204 13.01 30.35 -46.37
N ASP A 205 13.71 30.72 -47.44
CA ASP A 205 15.08 31.21 -47.36
C ASP A 205 15.15 32.52 -46.57
N LEU A 206 14.23 33.46 -46.82
CA LEU A 206 14.07 34.70 -46.06
C LEU A 206 13.71 34.43 -44.58
N MET A 207 12.84 33.46 -44.29
CA MET A 207 12.53 33.02 -42.92
C MET A 207 13.73 32.39 -42.20
N THR A 208 14.77 31.96 -42.92
CA THR A 208 16.05 31.49 -42.34
C THR A 208 17.19 32.51 -42.40
N SER A 209 16.91 33.76 -42.79
CA SER A 209 17.91 34.85 -42.79
C SER A 209 18.50 35.09 -41.39
N GLN A 210 19.73 35.61 -41.31
CA GLN A 210 20.31 36.04 -40.03
C GLN A 210 19.61 37.29 -39.46
N ASP A 211 19.01 38.13 -40.30
CA ASP A 211 18.24 39.31 -39.88
C ASP A 211 16.86 38.92 -39.29
N GLU A 212 16.65 39.23 -38.01
CA GLU A 212 15.39 38.94 -37.31
C GLU A 212 14.19 39.70 -37.88
N ALA A 213 14.36 40.95 -38.29
CA ALA A 213 13.27 41.74 -38.85
C ALA A 213 12.79 41.11 -40.17
N LEU A 214 13.74 40.69 -41.02
CA LEU A 214 13.44 40.01 -42.28
C LEU A 214 12.76 38.65 -42.06
N ARG A 215 13.23 37.84 -41.09
CA ARG A 215 12.56 36.57 -40.73
C ARG A 215 11.10 36.78 -40.32
N VAL A 216 10.85 37.75 -39.44
CA VAL A 216 9.50 38.05 -38.92
C VAL A 216 8.59 38.58 -40.04
N GLN A 217 9.11 39.44 -40.92
CA GLN A 217 8.34 39.98 -42.06
C GLN A 217 8.03 38.88 -43.10
N ALA A 218 8.99 38.01 -43.44
CA ALA A 218 8.77 36.87 -44.33
C ALA A 218 7.73 35.89 -43.77
N MET A 219 7.82 35.58 -42.48
CA MET A 219 6.86 34.69 -41.81
C MET A 219 5.46 35.31 -41.72
N THR A 220 5.36 36.60 -41.39
CA THR A 220 4.09 37.35 -41.39
C THR A 220 3.46 37.38 -42.79
N PHE A 221 4.25 37.66 -43.82
CA PHE A 221 3.80 37.69 -45.21
C PHE A 221 3.28 36.32 -45.68
N PHE A 222 4.00 35.23 -45.34
CA PHE A 222 3.55 33.87 -45.65
C PHE A 222 2.24 33.53 -44.95
N ILE A 223 2.12 33.82 -43.64
CA ILE A 223 0.90 33.54 -42.87
C ILE A 223 -0.31 34.31 -43.43
N ALA A 224 -0.15 35.59 -43.72
CA ALA A 224 -1.22 36.46 -44.22
C ALA A 224 -1.68 36.05 -45.63
N ASN A 225 -0.74 35.76 -46.53
CA ASN A 225 -1.05 35.46 -47.93
C ASN A 225 -1.18 33.96 -48.24
N HIS A 226 -1.07 33.08 -47.25
CA HIS A 226 -1.06 31.60 -47.40
C HIS A 226 -2.15 31.06 -48.33
N HIS A 227 -3.38 31.56 -48.17
CA HIS A 227 -4.52 31.12 -48.98
C HIS A 227 -4.65 31.94 -50.29
N ILE A 228 -4.35 33.24 -50.25
CA ILE A 228 -4.47 34.16 -51.39
C ILE A 228 -3.48 33.79 -52.51
N HIS A 229 -2.24 33.42 -52.16
CA HIS A 229 -1.19 33.03 -53.11
C HIS A 229 -1.06 31.50 -53.26
N GLY A 230 -1.99 30.71 -52.71
CA GLY A 230 -2.00 29.25 -52.87
C GLY A 230 -0.82 28.50 -52.26
N TYR A 231 -0.11 29.09 -51.28
CA TYR A 231 1.11 28.53 -50.68
C TYR A 231 0.91 27.17 -50.01
N GLY A 232 -0.30 26.85 -49.56
CA GLY A 232 -0.64 25.54 -48.99
C GLY A 232 -0.52 24.35 -49.98
N SER A 233 -0.31 24.61 -51.27
CA SER A 233 0.04 23.56 -52.25
C SER A 233 1.49 23.06 -52.13
N PHE A 234 2.37 23.82 -51.48
CA PHE A 234 3.76 23.45 -51.28
C PHE A 234 3.93 22.63 -49.99
N ASN A 235 4.57 21.45 -50.08
CA ASN A 235 4.84 20.62 -48.92
C ASN A 235 5.97 21.21 -48.05
N LEU A 236 5.63 22.13 -47.14
CA LEU A 236 6.58 22.73 -46.23
C LEU A 236 7.16 21.74 -45.20
N ALA A 237 6.41 20.69 -44.84
CA ALA A 237 6.84 19.67 -43.88
C ALA A 237 8.05 18.84 -44.36
N GLY A 238 8.30 18.80 -45.68
CA GLY A 238 9.49 18.18 -46.26
C GLY A 238 10.76 19.05 -46.20
N SER A 239 10.67 20.29 -45.72
CA SER A 239 11.82 21.20 -45.65
C SER A 239 12.75 20.85 -44.48
N GLN A 240 14.05 20.74 -44.78
CA GLN A 240 15.11 20.53 -43.77
C GLN A 240 15.60 21.85 -43.13
N LYS A 241 15.03 22.99 -43.52
CA LYS A 241 15.46 24.32 -43.05
C LYS A 241 14.78 24.69 -41.73
N ALA A 242 15.54 25.26 -40.79
CA ALA A 242 15.07 25.64 -39.46
C ALA A 242 14.22 26.93 -39.48
N ILE A 243 13.00 26.83 -40.03
CA ILE A 243 12.08 27.94 -40.28
C ILE A 243 11.32 28.37 -39.01
N LEU A 244 11.00 27.41 -38.13
CA LEU A 244 10.23 27.67 -36.92
C LEU A 244 11.16 28.08 -35.76
N PRO A 245 10.93 29.25 -35.11
CA PRO A 245 11.76 29.68 -34.00
C PRO A 245 11.50 28.82 -32.75
N VAL A 246 12.47 27.96 -32.43
CA VAL A 246 12.54 27.23 -31.15
C VAL A 246 13.42 28.03 -30.19
N GLN A 247 12.86 29.06 -29.57
CA GLN A 247 13.57 29.99 -28.69
C GLN A 247 13.51 29.49 -27.23
N GLY A 248 14.33 28.49 -26.90
CA GLY A 248 14.31 27.85 -25.59
C GLY A 248 13.02 27.07 -25.33
N ASP A 249 12.63 26.97 -24.06
CA ASP A 249 11.55 26.08 -23.59
C ASP A 249 10.13 26.65 -23.81
N GLU A 250 10.00 27.91 -24.24
CA GLU A 250 8.73 28.53 -24.61
C GLU A 250 8.66 28.88 -26.11
N LYS A 251 7.81 28.14 -26.83
CA LYS A 251 7.42 28.49 -28.21
C LYS A 251 6.63 29.80 -28.21
N LYS A 252 6.86 30.67 -29.21
CA LYS A 252 5.98 31.82 -29.49
C LYS A 252 4.54 31.32 -29.71
N ARG A 253 3.68 31.49 -28.70
CA ARG A 253 2.32 30.91 -28.63
C ARG A 253 1.47 31.35 -29.82
N ASP A 254 1.70 32.55 -30.31
CA ASP A 254 1.04 33.18 -31.47
C ASP A 254 1.13 32.33 -32.75
N LEU A 255 2.23 31.59 -32.94
CA LEU A 255 2.42 30.72 -34.11
C LEU A 255 1.66 29.40 -34.01
N HIS A 256 1.18 28.98 -32.82
CA HIS A 256 0.45 27.72 -32.65
C HIS A 256 -0.86 27.69 -33.45
N ILE A 257 -1.56 28.82 -33.54
CA ILE A 257 -2.80 28.97 -34.33
C ILE A 257 -2.54 28.75 -35.84
N HIS A 258 -1.28 28.89 -36.26
CA HIS A 258 -0.85 28.75 -37.65
C HIS A 258 0.01 27.50 -37.90
N ALA A 259 0.17 26.60 -36.92
CA ALA A 259 0.98 25.39 -37.02
C ALA A 259 0.70 24.56 -38.30
N ASN A 260 -0.58 24.39 -38.65
CA ASN A 260 -1.00 23.68 -39.86
C ASN A 260 -0.47 24.33 -41.16
N LYS A 261 -0.33 25.67 -41.23
CA LYS A 261 0.23 26.39 -42.39
C LYS A 261 1.73 26.10 -42.58
N PHE A 262 2.42 25.67 -41.52
CA PHE A 262 3.82 25.26 -41.56
C PHE A 262 4.00 23.74 -41.73
N GLY A 263 2.92 22.99 -41.99
CA GLY A 263 2.96 21.53 -42.10
C GLY A 263 3.13 20.80 -40.76
N VAL A 264 3.01 21.50 -39.62
CA VAL A 264 3.05 20.87 -38.29
C VAL A 264 1.69 20.25 -38.00
N LEU A 265 1.63 18.91 -38.06
CA LEU A 265 0.42 18.17 -37.72
C LEU A 265 0.08 18.33 -36.22
N LYS A 266 -1.17 18.70 -35.92
CA LYS A 266 -1.70 18.73 -34.55
C LYS A 266 -1.64 17.34 -33.88
N GLU A 267 -1.88 16.29 -34.66
CA GLU A 267 -1.89 14.89 -34.23
C GLU A 267 -0.93 14.08 -35.13
N PRO A 268 0.38 14.05 -34.82
CA PRO A 268 1.35 13.24 -35.56
C PRO A 268 1.07 11.72 -35.42
N PRO A 269 1.58 10.85 -36.31
CA PRO A 269 1.41 9.40 -36.18
C PRO A 269 1.91 8.86 -34.84
N ILE A 270 1.07 8.12 -34.13
CA ILE A 270 1.37 7.66 -32.77
C ILE A 270 2.63 6.77 -32.70
N TYR A 271 2.90 5.98 -33.76
CA TYR A 271 4.08 5.12 -33.85
C TYR A 271 5.40 5.92 -33.87
N GLU A 272 5.43 7.08 -34.53
CA GLU A 272 6.60 7.98 -34.49
C GLU A 272 6.77 8.61 -33.11
N CYS A 273 5.66 8.96 -32.46
CA CYS A 273 5.67 9.49 -31.09
C CYS A 273 6.28 8.48 -30.12
N VAL A 274 5.82 7.22 -30.17
CA VAL A 274 6.39 6.10 -29.38
C VAL A 274 7.86 5.91 -29.69
N SER A 275 8.25 5.90 -30.97
CA SER A 275 9.65 5.76 -31.37
C SER A 275 10.53 6.89 -30.84
N ARG A 276 10.03 8.13 -30.77
CA ARG A 276 10.75 9.25 -30.16
C ARG A 276 10.83 9.17 -28.64
N LEU A 277 9.76 8.75 -27.96
CA LEU A 277 9.77 8.55 -26.50
C LEU A 277 10.80 7.48 -26.09
N LEU A 278 10.92 6.41 -26.87
CA LEU A 278 11.93 5.36 -26.66
C LEU A 278 13.36 5.85 -26.96
N ALA A 279 13.55 6.70 -27.98
CA ALA A 279 14.85 7.24 -28.34
C ALA A 279 15.33 8.39 -27.43
N ARG A 280 14.41 9.13 -26.81
CA ARG A 280 14.66 10.25 -25.89
C ARG A 280 13.65 10.23 -24.73
N PRO A 281 13.86 9.39 -23.71
CA PRO A 281 13.00 9.35 -22.53
C PRO A 281 13.09 10.67 -21.71
N PRO A 282 12.04 11.04 -20.96
CA PRO A 282 12.02 12.24 -20.12
C PRO A 282 13.15 12.23 -19.09
N GLN A 283 13.81 13.37 -18.93
CA GLN A 283 14.95 13.51 -18.00
C GLN A 283 14.54 13.96 -16.59
N ASP A 284 13.30 14.43 -16.42
CA ASP A 284 12.75 14.86 -15.14
C ASP A 284 11.25 14.51 -15.01
N GLU A 285 10.74 14.64 -13.79
CA GLU A 285 9.35 14.31 -13.43
C GLU A 285 8.32 15.23 -14.13
N GLN A 286 8.67 16.47 -14.45
CA GLN A 286 7.77 17.43 -15.10
C GLN A 286 7.62 17.15 -16.60
N GLN A 287 8.71 16.80 -17.28
CA GLN A 287 8.72 16.30 -18.65
C GLN A 287 7.95 14.99 -18.74
N ALA A 288 8.15 14.07 -17.78
CA ALA A 288 7.41 12.82 -17.69
C ALA A 288 5.90 13.06 -17.59
N ALA A 289 5.45 13.90 -16.64
CA ALA A 289 4.04 14.25 -16.49
C ALA A 289 3.43 14.83 -17.80
N LYS A 290 4.11 15.80 -18.43
CA LYS A 290 3.67 16.42 -19.70
C LYS A 290 3.58 15.41 -20.84
N LEU A 291 4.59 14.55 -21.01
CA LEU A 291 4.63 13.56 -22.10
C LEU A 291 3.62 12.43 -21.87
N PHE A 292 3.55 11.87 -20.66
CA PHE A 292 2.64 10.78 -20.33
C PHE A 292 1.18 11.22 -20.41
N ALA A 293 0.84 12.45 -20.00
CA ALA A 293 -0.50 13.02 -20.21
C ALA A 293 -0.86 13.14 -21.70
N TYR A 294 0.10 13.52 -22.57
CA TYR A 294 -0.14 13.53 -24.03
C TYR A 294 -0.46 12.13 -24.57
N PHE A 295 0.26 11.09 -24.13
CA PHE A 295 -0.04 9.71 -24.54
C PHE A 295 -1.35 9.17 -23.93
N ALA A 296 -1.76 9.64 -22.75
CA ALA A 296 -3.02 9.28 -22.12
C ALA A 296 -4.24 9.74 -22.95
N LEU A 297 -4.19 10.97 -23.50
CA LEU A 297 -5.22 11.48 -24.41
C LEU A 297 -5.38 10.66 -25.70
N ARG A 298 -4.35 9.89 -26.07
CA ARG A 298 -4.28 9.08 -27.30
C ARG A 298 -4.11 7.60 -27.04
N ILE A 299 -4.55 7.14 -25.87
CA ILE A 299 -4.33 5.77 -25.40
C ILE A 299 -5.06 4.71 -26.27
N ALA A 300 -6.10 5.12 -26.99
CA ALA A 300 -6.82 4.29 -27.96
C ALA A 300 -6.02 4.05 -29.27
N ASP A 301 -5.12 4.97 -29.64
CA ASP A 301 -4.26 4.83 -30.83
C ASP A 301 -3.09 3.84 -30.58
N LEU A 302 -2.80 3.54 -29.31
CA LEU A 302 -1.69 2.67 -28.91
C LEU A 302 -2.05 1.18 -29.05
N GLY A 303 -1.77 0.61 -30.21
CA GLY A 303 -1.86 -0.83 -30.44
C GLY A 303 -0.90 -1.66 -29.56
N GLU A 304 -1.23 -2.94 -29.37
CA GLU A 304 -0.56 -3.88 -28.45
C GLU A 304 0.97 -3.95 -28.64
N GLN A 305 1.46 -3.87 -29.88
CA GLN A 305 2.90 -3.88 -30.18
C GLN A 305 3.64 -2.65 -29.61
N SER A 306 3.00 -1.48 -29.65
CA SER A 306 3.55 -0.24 -29.08
C SER A 306 3.51 -0.28 -27.56
N LEU A 307 2.42 -0.79 -26.98
CA LEU A 307 2.30 -0.96 -25.53
C LEU A 307 3.35 -1.95 -24.99
N SER A 308 3.58 -3.07 -25.66
CA SER A 308 4.62 -4.04 -25.28
C SER A 308 6.03 -3.43 -25.28
N ARG A 309 6.35 -2.59 -26.29
CA ARG A 309 7.63 -1.86 -26.32
C ARG A 309 7.77 -0.83 -25.20
N LEU A 310 6.72 -0.07 -24.90
CA LEU A 310 6.73 0.92 -23.83
C LEU A 310 6.80 0.29 -22.44
N ARG A 311 6.14 -0.86 -22.26
CA ARG A 311 6.06 -1.63 -21.02
C ARG A 311 7.43 -2.03 -20.48
N ASP A 312 8.35 -2.44 -21.35
CA ASP A 312 9.67 -2.95 -20.96
C ASP A 312 10.78 -1.89 -21.04
N ALA A 313 10.53 -0.77 -21.72
CA ALA A 313 11.53 0.28 -21.91
C ALA A 313 11.72 1.17 -20.66
N PRO A 314 12.95 1.58 -20.32
CA PRO A 314 13.23 2.46 -19.20
C PRO A 314 12.85 3.91 -19.54
N ILE A 315 11.57 4.24 -19.41
CA ILE A 315 11.00 5.56 -19.74
C ILE A 315 10.56 6.37 -18.52
N VAL A 316 10.44 5.75 -17.33
CA VAL A 316 9.91 6.42 -16.13
C VAL A 316 11.06 6.93 -15.26
N PRO A 317 11.19 8.25 -15.03
CA PRO A 317 12.23 8.79 -14.17
C PRO A 317 11.84 8.61 -12.70
N VAL A 318 12.74 8.01 -11.92
CA VAL A 318 12.58 7.81 -10.48
C VAL A 318 13.78 8.40 -9.76
N ARG A 319 13.55 9.31 -8.82
CA ARG A 319 14.60 9.82 -7.92
C ARG A 319 14.82 8.84 -6.77
N ARG A 320 16.06 8.38 -6.62
CA ARG A 320 16.47 7.59 -5.45
C ARG A 320 17.42 8.40 -4.56
N PRO A 321 17.27 8.36 -3.23
CA PRO A 321 18.32 8.86 -2.33
C PRO A 321 19.58 8.01 -2.53
N ALA A 322 20.75 8.63 -2.41
CA ALA A 322 22.03 7.95 -2.57
C ALA A 322 22.16 6.79 -1.56
N ARG A 323 22.49 5.59 -2.04
CA ARG A 323 22.71 4.41 -1.19
C ARG A 323 24.09 4.45 -0.55
N ASP A 324 24.14 4.45 0.78
CA ASP A 324 25.32 3.97 1.50
C ASP A 324 25.54 2.48 1.17
N GLY A 325 26.72 2.13 0.65
CA GLY A 325 27.13 0.73 0.46
C GLY A 325 27.66 0.34 -0.93
N ALA A 326 27.59 1.22 -1.94
CA ALA A 326 28.28 0.97 -3.21
C ALA A 326 29.72 1.50 -3.15
N VAL A 327 30.71 0.60 -3.18
CA VAL A 327 32.13 0.97 -3.31
C VAL A 327 32.38 1.52 -4.73
N ALA A 328 32.24 2.84 -4.87
CA ALA A 328 32.57 3.57 -6.08
C ALA A 328 33.79 4.49 -5.83
N SER A 329 34.69 4.51 -6.79
CA SER A 329 35.96 5.26 -6.75
C SER A 329 35.76 6.76 -6.52
N LYS A 330 36.65 7.35 -5.71
CA LYS A 330 36.71 8.80 -5.46
C LYS A 330 36.84 9.60 -6.76
N GLU A 331 35.80 10.35 -7.11
CA GLU A 331 35.96 11.65 -7.78
C GLU A 331 35.18 12.72 -7.04
N LYS A 332 35.73 13.94 -7.02
CA LYS A 332 35.22 15.06 -6.21
C LYS A 332 34.21 15.90 -7.01
N SER A 333 32.95 15.93 -6.57
CA SER A 333 32.07 17.07 -6.77
C SER A 333 31.02 17.13 -5.67
N GLY A 334 31.00 18.23 -4.90
CA GLY A 334 30.09 18.37 -3.77
C GLY A 334 28.71 18.87 -4.18
N ALA A 335 27.71 18.00 -4.06
CA ALA A 335 26.30 18.33 -3.85
C ALA A 335 25.59 17.05 -3.35
N GLY A 336 24.58 17.18 -2.50
CA GLY A 336 23.75 16.04 -2.05
C GLY A 336 22.85 15.53 -3.17
N GLY A 337 23.42 14.80 -4.13
CA GLY A 337 22.74 14.40 -5.36
C GLY A 337 21.85 13.17 -5.20
N SER A 338 20.53 13.36 -5.24
CA SER A 338 19.60 12.26 -5.55
C SER A 338 19.86 11.77 -6.97
N THR A 339 20.27 10.52 -7.15
CA THR A 339 20.47 9.93 -8.48
C THR A 339 19.11 9.65 -9.12
N LEU A 340 18.84 10.31 -10.24
CA LEU A 340 17.66 10.05 -11.06
C LEU A 340 17.93 8.85 -11.97
N THR A 341 17.12 7.81 -11.86
CA THR A 341 17.26 6.56 -12.62
C THR A 341 16.00 6.28 -13.44
N LEU A 342 16.17 5.90 -14.70
CA LEU A 342 15.06 5.50 -15.56
C LEU A 342 14.69 4.04 -15.33
N ILE A 343 13.40 3.77 -15.13
CA ILE A 343 12.83 2.45 -14.81
C ILE A 343 11.71 2.12 -15.81
N SER A 344 11.48 0.84 -16.06
CA SER A 344 10.38 0.39 -16.93
C SER A 344 9.02 0.46 -16.21
N PRO A 345 7.92 0.82 -16.92
CA PRO A 345 6.59 0.92 -16.32
C PRO A 345 6.17 -0.31 -15.51
N GLN A 346 6.50 -1.55 -15.95
CA GLN A 346 6.18 -2.78 -15.19
C GLN A 346 6.69 -2.80 -13.74
N ARG A 347 7.79 -2.09 -13.46
CA ARG A 347 8.52 -2.15 -12.18
C ARG A 347 8.20 -0.98 -11.25
N VAL A 348 7.25 -0.13 -11.66
CA VAL A 348 6.89 1.12 -10.99
C VAL A 348 5.46 1.03 -10.48
N TYR A 349 5.23 1.64 -9.32
CA TYR A 349 3.93 1.66 -8.65
C TYR A 349 3.36 3.08 -8.63
N LEU A 350 2.04 3.21 -8.77
CA LEU A 350 1.35 4.49 -8.92
C LEU A 350 0.83 4.99 -7.58
N GLY A 351 1.02 6.28 -7.30
CA GLY A 351 0.60 6.95 -6.07
C GLY A 351 1.68 6.87 -4.98
N SER A 352 1.27 6.60 -3.73
CA SER A 352 2.19 6.47 -2.60
C SER A 352 1.74 5.35 -1.65
N SER A 353 2.70 4.73 -0.96
CA SER A 353 2.44 3.71 0.05
C SER A 353 3.28 3.96 1.30
N THR A 354 2.63 4.08 2.46
CA THR A 354 3.31 4.20 3.76
C THR A 354 4.05 2.93 4.15
N THR A 355 3.55 1.75 3.74
CA THR A 355 4.15 0.44 4.03
C THR A 355 5.27 0.07 3.06
N TYR A 356 5.09 0.38 1.76
CA TYR A 356 5.96 -0.13 0.68
C TYR A 356 6.76 0.95 -0.05
N GLY A 357 6.55 2.24 0.25
CA GLY A 357 7.21 3.37 -0.44
C GLY A 357 8.74 3.43 -0.29
N ASN A 358 9.29 2.87 0.79
CA ASN A 358 10.74 2.74 0.99
C ASN A 358 11.35 1.48 0.33
N ILE A 359 10.49 0.62 -0.23
CA ILE A 359 10.84 -0.70 -0.74
C ILE A 359 10.86 -0.70 -2.27
N PHE A 360 9.74 -0.28 -2.87
CA PHE A 360 9.49 -0.23 -4.30
C PHE A 360 9.44 1.21 -4.79
N ASP A 361 9.70 1.39 -6.08
CA ASP A 361 9.68 2.70 -6.73
C ASP A 361 8.23 3.15 -6.99
N PHE A 362 7.68 3.96 -6.07
CA PHE A 362 6.38 4.63 -6.22
C PHE A 362 6.56 5.99 -6.92
N VAL A 363 5.65 6.31 -7.85
CA VAL A 363 5.62 7.58 -8.59
C VAL A 363 4.20 8.13 -8.67
N ASP A 364 4.09 9.45 -8.76
CA ASP A 364 2.85 10.12 -9.12
C ASP A 364 3.16 11.26 -10.09
N PHE A 365 2.60 11.19 -11.30
CA PHE A 365 2.72 12.22 -12.33
C PHE A 365 1.37 12.90 -12.64
N GLY A 366 0.37 12.71 -11.78
CA GLY A 366 -1.01 13.16 -11.99
C GLY A 366 -1.88 12.16 -12.73
N GLY A 367 -3.21 12.34 -12.63
CA GLY A 367 -4.22 11.35 -13.05
C GLY A 367 -4.05 10.83 -14.49
N ASP A 368 -3.92 11.73 -15.47
CA ASP A 368 -3.81 11.35 -16.89
C ASP A 368 -2.52 10.56 -17.16
N ALA A 369 -1.37 11.06 -16.67
CA ALA A 369 -0.08 10.40 -16.82
C ALA A 369 -0.06 9.01 -16.16
N ASN A 370 -0.65 8.90 -14.96
CA ASN A 370 -0.77 7.64 -14.24
C ASN A 370 -1.68 6.64 -15.00
N ALA A 371 -2.74 7.10 -15.67
CA ALA A 371 -3.59 6.23 -16.50
C ALA A 371 -2.84 5.66 -17.72
N PHE A 372 -1.98 6.45 -18.37
CA PHE A 372 -1.08 5.95 -19.41
C PHE A 372 -0.08 4.91 -18.88
N LEU A 373 0.57 5.19 -17.74
CA LEU A 373 1.51 4.25 -17.13
C LEU A 373 0.84 2.94 -16.69
N PHE A 374 -0.37 3.01 -16.14
CA PHE A 374 -1.18 1.83 -15.79
C PHE A 374 -1.43 0.94 -17.01
N LYS A 375 -1.80 1.52 -18.15
CA LYS A 375 -1.97 0.77 -19.41
C LYS A 375 -0.64 0.21 -19.95
N CYS A 376 0.47 0.91 -19.72
CA CYS A 376 1.81 0.39 -20.02
C CYS A 376 2.26 -0.73 -19.07
N GLY A 377 1.59 -0.97 -17.94
CA GLY A 377 1.86 -2.07 -17.02
C GLY A 377 2.31 -1.68 -15.61
N ALA A 378 2.32 -0.38 -15.29
CA ALA A 378 2.49 0.06 -13.90
C ALA A 378 1.30 -0.37 -13.03
N LYS A 379 1.56 -0.64 -11.75
CA LYS A 379 0.57 -1.22 -10.82
C LYS A 379 0.25 -0.23 -9.72
N THR A 380 -0.87 -0.39 -9.02
CA THR A 380 -1.15 0.40 -7.80
C THR A 380 -0.43 -0.18 -6.58
N GLU A 381 -0.28 -1.51 -6.51
CA GLU A 381 0.37 -2.21 -5.39
C GLU A 381 1.27 -3.37 -5.86
N PRO A 382 2.34 -3.69 -5.09
CA PRO A 382 3.15 -4.89 -5.30
C PRO A 382 2.35 -6.18 -5.19
N THR A 383 2.54 -7.10 -6.14
CA THR A 383 1.87 -8.40 -6.11
C THR A 383 2.49 -9.31 -5.04
N LYS A 384 1.70 -10.27 -4.52
CA LYS A 384 2.19 -11.22 -3.49
C LYS A 384 3.43 -12.02 -3.94
N PRO A 385 3.57 -12.48 -5.20
CA PRO A 385 4.81 -13.09 -5.69
C PRO A 385 6.01 -12.14 -5.70
N GLU A 386 5.84 -10.87 -6.07
CA GLU A 386 6.92 -9.86 -6.02
C GLU A 386 7.38 -9.60 -4.57
N LEU A 387 6.43 -9.53 -3.63
CA LEU A 387 6.70 -9.42 -2.20
C LEU A 387 7.42 -10.65 -1.65
N ALA A 388 7.01 -11.87 -2.04
CA ALA A 388 7.70 -13.11 -1.66
C ALA A 388 9.11 -13.19 -2.26
N GLN A 389 9.30 -12.78 -3.52
CA GLN A 389 10.59 -12.77 -4.19
C GLN A 389 11.55 -11.76 -3.54
N LEU A 390 11.05 -10.58 -3.15
CA LEU A 390 11.80 -9.61 -2.36
C LEU A 390 12.16 -10.18 -0.98
N ALA A 391 11.20 -10.76 -0.26
CA ALA A 391 11.46 -11.35 1.06
C ALA A 391 12.55 -12.43 0.99
N CYS A 392 12.58 -13.24 -0.06
CA CYS A 392 13.65 -14.22 -0.28
C CYS A 392 15.00 -13.62 -0.69
N SER A 393 15.03 -12.38 -1.20
CA SER A 393 16.24 -11.78 -1.80
C SER A 393 16.90 -10.74 -0.89
N GLU A 394 16.11 -9.96 -0.16
CA GLU A 394 16.59 -8.90 0.75
C GLU A 394 15.84 -8.95 2.11
N PRO A 395 15.78 -10.10 2.82
CA PRO A 395 14.94 -10.27 4.03
C PRO A 395 15.30 -9.29 5.16
N ALA A 396 16.60 -9.05 5.39
CA ALA A 396 17.06 -8.12 6.41
C ALA A 396 16.66 -6.66 6.11
N ARG A 397 16.70 -6.24 4.84
CA ARG A 397 16.24 -4.91 4.42
C ARG A 397 14.73 -4.79 4.61
N LEU A 398 13.97 -5.81 4.24
CA LEU A 398 12.51 -5.85 4.42
C LEU A 398 12.11 -5.74 5.90
N LEU A 399 12.77 -6.48 6.79
CA LEU A 399 12.56 -6.37 8.24
C LEU A 399 12.96 -4.99 8.78
N SER A 400 14.10 -4.44 8.34
CA SER A 400 14.53 -3.09 8.73
C SER A 400 13.59 -1.98 8.26
N ILE A 401 12.90 -2.15 7.14
CA ILE A 401 11.95 -1.15 6.62
C ILE A 401 10.58 -1.28 7.29
N LEU A 402 10.12 -2.51 7.57
CA LEU A 402 8.85 -2.72 8.27
C LEU A 402 8.93 -2.31 9.75
N GLN A 403 10.13 -2.20 10.34
CA GLN A 403 10.39 -1.59 11.66
C GLN A 403 9.53 -2.16 12.81
N SER A 404 9.04 -3.40 12.71
CA SER A 404 8.32 -4.12 13.75
C SER A 404 8.21 -5.60 13.35
N PRO A 405 8.44 -6.55 14.29
CA PRO A 405 8.13 -7.96 14.05
C PRO A 405 6.68 -8.16 13.62
N ASP A 406 5.70 -7.50 14.25
CA ASP A 406 4.26 -7.65 13.98
C ASP A 406 3.86 -7.22 12.56
N LYS A 407 4.49 -6.16 12.04
CA LYS A 407 4.30 -5.72 10.65
C LYS A 407 4.86 -6.74 9.66
N TYR A 408 6.02 -7.35 9.98
CA TYR A 408 6.58 -8.44 9.18
C TYR A 408 5.74 -9.72 9.27
N MET A 409 5.19 -10.04 10.46
CA MET A 409 4.25 -11.13 10.68
C MET A 409 2.96 -10.95 9.87
N THR A 410 2.45 -9.73 9.79
CA THR A 410 1.28 -9.39 8.97
C THR A 410 1.57 -9.58 7.48
N LEU A 411 2.78 -9.24 7.02
CA LEU A 411 3.21 -9.57 5.65
C LEU A 411 3.28 -11.09 5.43
N LEU A 412 3.87 -11.85 6.36
CA LEU A 412 3.93 -13.32 6.28
C LEU A 412 2.54 -13.96 6.24
N ARG A 413 1.57 -13.44 7.02
CA ARG A 413 0.16 -13.90 6.97
C ARG A 413 -0.43 -13.72 5.58
N SER A 414 -0.21 -12.55 4.97
CA SER A 414 -0.71 -12.28 3.61
C SER A 414 0.00 -13.11 2.52
N LEU A 415 1.25 -13.54 2.75
CA LEU A 415 1.90 -14.55 1.92
C LEU A 415 1.29 -15.95 2.14
N ALA A 416 0.98 -16.32 3.38
CA ALA A 416 0.32 -17.59 3.73
C ALA A 416 -1.08 -17.73 3.10
N GLU A 417 -1.91 -16.68 3.14
CA GLU A 417 -3.20 -16.62 2.43
C GLU A 417 -3.05 -16.92 0.92
N SER A 418 -1.96 -16.43 0.31
CA SER A 418 -1.67 -16.61 -1.11
C SER A 418 -0.86 -17.88 -1.44
N LEU A 419 -0.64 -18.79 -0.49
CA LEU A 419 0.12 -20.04 -0.66
C LEU A 419 -0.28 -20.87 -1.90
N PRO A 420 -1.56 -21.03 -2.28
CA PRO A 420 -1.93 -21.77 -3.50
C PRO A 420 -1.45 -21.11 -4.79
N GLN A 421 -1.26 -19.79 -4.81
CA GLN A 421 -0.69 -19.06 -5.94
C GLN A 421 0.84 -19.18 -5.95
N LEU A 422 1.48 -19.01 -4.79
CA LEU A 422 2.94 -19.14 -4.64
C LEU A 422 3.44 -20.56 -5.00
N LYS A 423 2.67 -21.61 -4.71
CA LYS A 423 2.97 -22.99 -5.13
C LYS A 423 2.92 -23.23 -6.65
N ARG A 424 2.29 -22.35 -7.45
CA ARG A 424 2.29 -22.47 -8.92
C ARG A 424 3.64 -22.09 -9.51
N ASP A 425 4.32 -21.12 -8.93
CA ASP A 425 5.70 -20.76 -9.26
C ASP A 425 6.67 -21.69 -8.52
N LYS A 426 7.07 -22.76 -9.20
CA LYS A 426 7.99 -23.78 -8.64
C LYS A 426 9.38 -23.21 -8.32
N GLU A 427 9.83 -22.18 -9.04
CA GLU A 427 11.16 -21.62 -8.82
C GLU A 427 11.17 -20.69 -7.61
N LEU A 428 10.20 -19.78 -7.51
CA LEU A 428 10.00 -18.93 -6.34
C LEU A 428 9.75 -19.78 -5.09
N PHE A 429 8.88 -20.80 -5.16
CA PHE A 429 8.58 -21.65 -4.01
C PHE A 429 9.82 -22.42 -3.51
N ARG A 430 10.67 -22.90 -4.42
CA ARG A 430 11.97 -23.51 -4.08
C ARG A 430 12.95 -22.49 -3.49
N LYS A 431 12.92 -21.23 -3.93
CA LYS A 431 13.72 -20.16 -3.33
C LYS A 431 13.24 -19.86 -1.90
N MET A 432 11.92 -19.83 -1.67
CA MET A 432 11.32 -19.61 -0.35
C MET A 432 11.72 -20.68 0.67
N SER A 433 11.69 -21.97 0.33
CA SER A 433 12.03 -23.04 1.29
C SER A 433 13.47 -22.99 1.81
N VAL A 434 14.40 -22.43 1.02
CA VAL A 434 15.84 -22.34 1.36
C VAL A 434 16.21 -20.97 1.97
N SER A 435 15.52 -19.89 1.61
CA SER A 435 15.91 -18.53 2.00
C SER A 435 15.60 -18.23 3.47
N PRO A 436 16.49 -17.52 4.20
CA PRO A 436 16.26 -17.14 5.59
C PRO A 436 15.37 -15.90 5.71
N PHE A 437 14.09 -16.05 5.35
CA PHE A 437 13.11 -14.94 5.35
C PHE A 437 11.96 -15.12 6.33
N LEU A 438 11.84 -16.27 7.00
CA LEU A 438 10.78 -16.54 7.96
C LEU A 438 11.19 -16.04 9.35
N LEU A 439 10.21 -15.57 10.14
CA LEU A 439 10.43 -15.18 11.53
C LEU A 439 10.40 -16.43 12.41
N GLY A 440 11.49 -16.68 13.13
CA GLY A 440 11.54 -17.64 14.22
C GLY A 440 11.61 -16.92 15.56
N ALA A 441 10.87 -17.40 16.55
CA ALA A 441 10.92 -16.95 17.92
C ALA A 441 11.88 -17.82 18.76
N LYS A 442 12.61 -17.20 19.68
CA LYS A 442 13.44 -17.88 20.66
C LYS A 442 13.19 -17.26 22.04
N GLU A 443 12.84 -18.08 23.02
CA GLU A 443 12.75 -17.62 24.41
C GLU A 443 14.17 -17.47 25.01
N ILE A 444 14.38 -16.37 25.74
CA ILE A 444 15.55 -16.16 26.59
C ILE A 444 15.11 -16.39 28.04
N PRO A 445 15.67 -17.37 28.77
CA PRO A 445 15.33 -17.60 30.17
C PRO A 445 15.83 -16.45 31.05
N SER A 446 14.99 -16.01 31.99
CA SER A 446 15.37 -15.00 33.00
C SER A 446 16.40 -15.60 33.97
N THR A 447 17.53 -14.92 34.18
CA THR A 447 18.69 -15.46 34.88
C THR A 447 18.57 -15.39 36.42
N THR A 448 17.50 -15.95 36.98
CA THR A 448 17.24 -15.96 38.44
C THR A 448 17.21 -17.39 38.99
N GLN A 449 18.31 -18.14 38.83
CA GLN A 449 18.47 -19.44 39.49
C GLN A 449 18.84 -19.29 40.98
N GLY A 450 17.85 -18.92 41.78
CA GLY A 450 17.84 -19.16 43.22
C GLY A 450 17.05 -20.45 43.53
N PRO A 451 17.54 -21.36 44.38
CA PRO A 451 16.74 -22.52 44.78
C PRO A 451 15.63 -22.09 45.73
N LEU A 452 14.39 -22.48 45.41
CA LEU A 452 13.15 -22.27 46.20
C LEU A 452 12.62 -20.82 46.20
N VAL A 453 11.81 -20.50 45.19
CA VAL A 453 10.74 -19.49 45.24
C VAL A 453 9.47 -20.18 44.73
N ASP A 454 8.30 -19.83 45.27
CA ASP A 454 7.02 -20.49 44.95
C ASP A 454 6.63 -20.36 43.47
N VAL A 455 5.98 -21.40 42.94
CA VAL A 455 5.71 -21.62 41.51
C VAL A 455 4.62 -20.68 40.95
N GLU A 456 4.07 -19.78 41.75
CA GLU A 456 3.02 -18.84 41.34
C GLU A 456 3.56 -17.53 40.70
N ASP A 457 4.85 -17.21 40.87
CA ASP A 457 5.51 -16.00 40.35
C ASP A 457 6.58 -16.28 39.24
N GLU A 458 6.37 -17.27 38.36
CA GLU A 458 7.23 -17.45 37.17
C GLU A 458 7.02 -16.28 36.16
N GLU A 459 7.91 -15.28 36.24
CA GLU A 459 7.91 -14.10 35.36
C GLU A 459 8.09 -14.49 33.87
N ALA A 460 7.22 -13.95 33.00
CA ALA A 460 7.12 -14.39 31.60
C ALA A 460 8.42 -14.20 30.79
N PRO A 461 8.85 -15.20 30.00
CA PRO A 461 10.13 -15.16 29.28
C PRO A 461 10.12 -14.19 28.10
N ILE A 462 11.24 -13.49 27.91
CA ILE A 462 11.43 -12.54 26.79
C ILE A 462 11.58 -13.33 25.48
N LYS A 463 10.69 -13.08 24.51
CA LYS A 463 10.76 -13.69 23.16
C LYS A 463 11.63 -12.82 22.23
N GLN A 464 12.79 -13.35 21.83
CA GLN A 464 13.64 -12.76 20.79
C GLN A 464 13.24 -13.27 19.40
N TYR A 465 13.06 -12.35 18.46
CA TYR A 465 12.71 -12.67 17.07
C TYR A 465 13.95 -12.61 16.16
N GLN A 466 14.15 -13.62 15.31
CA GLN A 466 15.23 -13.66 14.32
C GLN A 466 14.76 -14.26 12.98
N LEU A 467 15.42 -13.86 11.89
CA LEU A 467 15.16 -14.41 10.55
C LEU A 467 15.87 -15.76 10.36
N ALA A 468 15.15 -16.75 9.84
CA ALA A 468 15.67 -18.08 9.56
C ALA A 468 14.97 -18.75 8.36
N SER A 469 15.56 -19.82 7.86
CA SER A 469 15.00 -20.68 6.82
C SER A 469 14.04 -21.70 7.43
N ALA A 470 13.03 -22.15 6.67
CA ALA A 470 11.97 -23.01 7.17
C ALA A 470 12.50 -24.27 7.88
N ASN A 471 13.52 -24.92 7.31
CA ASN A 471 14.17 -26.11 7.88
C ASN A 471 14.88 -25.91 9.23
N ARG A 472 15.13 -24.67 9.67
CA ARG A 472 15.71 -24.33 10.98
C ARG A 472 14.65 -23.92 12.01
N ILE A 473 13.40 -23.77 11.58
CA ILE A 473 12.28 -23.41 12.43
C ILE A 473 11.47 -24.67 12.74
N VAL A 474 11.07 -24.81 13.99
CA VAL A 474 10.35 -25.98 14.52
C VAL A 474 8.93 -25.58 14.92
N LEU A 475 7.97 -26.43 14.60
CA LEU A 475 6.56 -26.22 14.94
C LEU A 475 6.24 -26.91 16.28
N LEU A 476 5.51 -26.21 17.13
CA LEU A 476 5.26 -26.62 18.51
C LEU A 476 4.04 -27.55 18.58
N ASP A 477 4.26 -28.85 18.35
CA ASP A 477 3.24 -29.90 18.49
C ASP A 477 3.41 -30.78 19.75
N ASP A 478 4.58 -30.72 20.39
CA ASP A 478 4.89 -31.39 21.66
C ASP A 478 5.37 -30.38 22.71
N ILE A 479 4.44 -29.89 23.55
CA ILE A 479 4.73 -28.96 24.64
C ILE A 479 5.68 -29.54 25.71
N ILE A 480 5.71 -30.87 25.89
CA ILE A 480 6.58 -31.52 26.88
C ILE A 480 8.03 -31.44 26.39
N SER A 481 8.28 -31.87 25.15
CA SER A 481 9.61 -31.73 24.54
C SER A 481 10.01 -30.27 24.38
N TYR A 482 9.08 -29.35 24.12
CA TYR A 482 9.39 -27.92 24.05
C TYR A 482 9.98 -27.41 25.37
N ARG A 483 9.31 -27.67 26.50
CA ARG A 483 9.81 -27.26 27.83
C ARG A 483 11.20 -27.81 28.15
N LEU A 484 11.55 -29.00 27.65
CA LEU A 484 12.84 -29.65 27.87
C LEU A 484 13.97 -29.12 26.98
N PHE A 485 13.66 -28.53 25.83
CA PHE A 485 14.66 -28.14 24.82
C PHE A 485 14.58 -26.67 24.37
N LYS A 486 13.68 -25.85 24.95
CA LYS A 486 13.37 -24.46 24.53
C LYS A 486 14.59 -23.58 24.25
N ASP A 487 15.62 -23.63 25.09
CA ASP A 487 16.86 -22.83 24.94
C ASP A 487 17.65 -23.10 23.64
N HIS A 488 17.35 -24.21 22.98
CA HIS A 488 18.05 -24.73 21.79
C HIS A 488 17.13 -24.82 20.55
N LEU A 489 15.86 -24.43 20.68
CA LEU A 489 14.88 -24.42 19.61
C LEU A 489 14.68 -23.00 19.07
N LEU A 490 14.27 -22.94 17.80
CA LEU A 490 13.76 -21.73 17.16
C LEU A 490 12.35 -22.08 16.69
N THR A 491 11.33 -21.53 17.31
CA THR A 491 9.94 -21.92 17.07
C THR A 491 9.25 -21.05 16.02
N ALA A 492 8.30 -21.63 15.32
CA ALA A 492 7.32 -20.86 14.56
C ALA A 492 6.46 -20.04 15.54
N PRO A 493 6.08 -18.81 15.20
CA PRO A 493 5.11 -18.06 16.00
C PRO A 493 3.74 -18.75 16.02
N GLU A 494 3.03 -18.62 17.14
CA GLU A 494 1.74 -19.26 17.44
C GLU A 494 0.60 -18.67 16.57
N ASP A 495 0.42 -19.20 15.36
CA ASP A 495 -0.56 -18.75 14.37
C ASP A 495 -0.84 -19.85 13.33
N GLU A 496 -2.08 -20.39 13.30
CA GLU A 496 -2.45 -21.54 12.47
C GLU A 496 -2.18 -21.33 10.96
N ALA A 497 -2.36 -20.11 10.44
CA ALA A 497 -2.11 -19.83 9.02
C ALA A 497 -0.61 -19.86 8.70
N LEU A 498 0.21 -19.35 9.63
CA LEU A 498 1.66 -19.38 9.50
C LEU A 498 2.25 -20.76 9.75
N GLU A 499 1.73 -21.53 10.70
CA GLU A 499 2.16 -22.91 10.94
C GLU A 499 2.00 -23.78 9.68
N ASN A 500 0.83 -23.69 9.03
CA ASN A 500 0.56 -24.35 7.75
C ASN A 500 1.49 -23.86 6.62
N PHE A 501 1.83 -22.58 6.59
CA PHE A 501 2.75 -21.99 5.62
C PHE A 501 4.20 -22.47 5.84
N TYR A 502 4.65 -22.52 7.09
CA TYR A 502 5.99 -22.96 7.47
C TYR A 502 6.15 -24.46 7.19
N LEU A 503 5.14 -25.29 7.52
CA LEU A 503 5.06 -26.70 7.11
C LEU A 503 5.22 -26.86 5.59
N ALA A 504 4.46 -26.08 4.81
CA ALA A 504 4.51 -26.15 3.35
C ALA A 504 5.87 -25.76 2.76
N LEU A 505 6.66 -24.93 3.46
CA LEU A 505 8.01 -24.52 3.09
C LEU A 505 9.11 -25.46 3.62
N GLY A 506 8.78 -26.46 4.44
CA GLY A 506 9.73 -27.47 4.93
C GLY A 506 10.18 -27.31 6.37
N ALA A 507 9.44 -26.57 7.21
CA ALA A 507 9.59 -26.65 8.66
C ALA A 507 9.14 -28.03 9.17
N GLN A 508 9.66 -28.43 10.34
CA GLN A 508 9.40 -29.75 10.93
C GLN A 508 8.69 -29.60 12.28
N ASN A 509 7.83 -30.58 12.59
CA ASN A 509 7.24 -30.73 13.91
C ASN A 509 8.28 -31.09 14.96
N LEU A 510 8.16 -30.58 16.18
CA LEU A 510 9.07 -30.93 17.27
C LEU A 510 9.04 -32.43 17.59
N SER A 511 7.86 -33.05 17.55
CA SER A 511 7.69 -34.49 17.78
C SER A 511 8.50 -35.37 16.83
N SER A 512 8.74 -34.95 15.57
CA SER A 512 9.52 -35.73 14.60
C SER A 512 11.05 -35.58 14.77
N LEU A 513 11.47 -34.53 15.49
CA LEU A 513 12.85 -34.24 15.84
C LEU A 513 13.28 -34.87 17.16
N VAL A 514 12.37 -35.39 17.98
CA VAL A 514 12.70 -35.99 19.28
C VAL A 514 12.69 -37.52 19.19
N GLU A 515 13.82 -38.13 19.56
CA GLU A 515 13.94 -39.57 19.73
C GLU A 515 13.65 -39.98 21.18
N GLU A 516 12.59 -40.76 21.34
CA GLU A 516 12.19 -41.37 22.62
C GLU A 516 12.82 -42.76 22.76
N ASN A 517 13.64 -42.95 23.80
CA ASN A 517 14.29 -44.23 24.12
C ASN A 517 13.95 -44.64 25.56
N VAL A 518 13.19 -45.73 25.70
CA VAL A 518 12.80 -46.27 27.01
C VAL A 518 13.94 -47.15 27.56
N ARG A 519 14.36 -46.88 28.78
CA ARG A 519 15.28 -47.69 29.58
C ARG A 519 14.52 -48.43 30.66
N ILE A 520 14.74 -49.73 30.75
CA ILE A 520 14.04 -50.66 31.64
C ILE A 520 15.02 -51.17 32.70
N GLY A 521 14.68 -51.04 33.97
CA GLY A 521 15.45 -51.60 35.08
C GLY A 521 15.26 -53.12 35.23
N PRO A 522 16.04 -53.79 36.10
CA PRO A 522 15.86 -55.21 36.37
C PRO A 522 14.44 -55.54 36.86
N HIS A 523 13.97 -56.73 36.47
CA HIS A 523 12.66 -57.27 36.86
C HIS A 523 12.58 -57.55 38.37
N VAL A 524 11.37 -57.50 38.91
CA VAL A 524 11.10 -57.81 40.33
C VAL A 524 10.61 -59.25 40.45
N ASP A 525 11.06 -59.99 41.48
CA ASP A 525 10.75 -61.42 41.66
C ASP A 525 9.25 -61.70 41.85
N LYS A 526 8.49 -60.73 42.39
CA LYS A 526 7.05 -60.84 42.66
C LYS A 526 6.23 -60.14 41.58
N GLN A 527 5.67 -60.91 40.67
CA GLN A 527 4.90 -60.44 39.51
C GLN A 527 3.36 -60.44 39.72
N ASP A 528 2.86 -60.76 40.92
CA ASP A 528 1.42 -60.96 41.18
C ASP A 528 0.54 -59.75 40.79
N ARG A 529 1.03 -58.53 41.05
CA ARG A 529 0.32 -57.28 40.67
C ARG A 529 0.28 -57.07 39.15
N ALA A 530 1.19 -57.65 38.37
CA ALA A 530 1.27 -57.50 36.93
C ALA A 530 0.08 -58.15 36.22
N ALA A 531 -0.28 -59.38 36.64
CA ALA A 531 -1.43 -60.10 36.11
C ALA A 531 -2.76 -59.39 36.42
N ALA A 532 -2.92 -58.85 37.63
CA ALA A 532 -4.08 -58.06 38.02
C ALA A 532 -4.19 -56.77 37.19
N LEU A 533 -3.08 -56.03 37.03
CA LEU A 533 -3.02 -54.82 36.22
C LEU A 533 -3.32 -55.10 34.74
N ARG A 534 -2.83 -56.23 34.20
CA ARG A 534 -3.15 -56.70 32.84
C ARG A 534 -4.65 -56.95 32.65
N LYS A 535 -5.32 -57.66 33.58
CA LYS A 535 -6.78 -57.88 33.54
C LYS A 535 -7.54 -56.55 33.54
N HIS A 536 -7.14 -55.62 34.43
CA HIS A 536 -7.74 -54.28 34.54
C HIS A 536 -7.56 -53.45 33.25
N VAL A 537 -6.33 -53.27 32.75
CA VAL A 537 -6.05 -52.49 31.54
C VAL A 537 -6.83 -53.00 30.32
N VAL A 538 -6.85 -54.33 30.09
CA VAL A 538 -7.58 -54.93 28.96
C VAL A 538 -9.10 -54.76 29.11
N GLU A 539 -9.64 -54.87 30.32
CA GLU A 539 -11.06 -54.63 30.59
C GLU A 539 -11.45 -53.17 30.32
N ARG A 540 -10.65 -52.21 30.78
CA ARG A 540 -10.94 -50.77 30.61
C ARG A 540 -10.72 -50.28 29.18
N SER A 541 -9.73 -50.84 28.47
CA SER A 541 -9.51 -50.59 27.04
C SER A 541 -10.72 -50.98 26.17
N LYS A 542 -11.49 -52.00 26.58
CA LYS A 542 -12.74 -52.40 25.87
C LYS A 542 -13.81 -51.31 25.93
N ILE A 543 -13.93 -50.62 27.08
CA ILE A 543 -14.87 -49.49 27.25
C ILE A 543 -14.35 -48.28 26.46
N PHE A 544 -13.09 -47.91 26.67
CA PHE A 544 -12.44 -46.79 25.97
C PHE A 544 -12.58 -46.88 24.45
N LEU A 545 -12.28 -48.03 23.83
CA LEU A 545 -12.39 -48.19 22.37
C LEU A 545 -13.83 -48.05 21.86
N HIS A 546 -14.84 -48.44 22.64
CA HIS A 546 -16.24 -48.30 22.24
C HIS A 546 -16.72 -46.85 22.31
N GLU A 547 -16.43 -46.17 23.42
CA GLU A 547 -16.82 -44.77 23.64
C GLU A 547 -16.01 -43.84 22.70
N TYR A 548 -14.69 -43.99 22.63
CA TYR A 548 -13.81 -43.15 21.81
C TYR A 548 -14.13 -43.24 20.30
N ALA A 549 -14.53 -44.42 19.81
CA ALA A 549 -14.99 -44.62 18.43
C ALA A 549 -16.27 -43.82 18.08
N THR A 550 -17.10 -43.54 19.09
CA THR A 550 -18.34 -42.78 18.93
C THR A 550 -18.05 -41.28 18.78
N TYR A 551 -17.00 -40.78 19.45
CA TYR A 551 -16.60 -39.36 19.39
C TYR A 551 -15.61 -39.04 18.25
N ARG A 552 -14.76 -39.98 17.82
CA ARG A 552 -13.84 -39.77 16.67
C ARG A 552 -13.83 -40.97 15.72
N ARG A 553 -14.11 -40.71 14.44
CA ARG A 553 -13.99 -41.67 13.31
C ARG A 553 -12.54 -41.97 12.89
N GLU A 554 -11.58 -41.91 13.81
CA GLU A 554 -10.17 -42.16 13.49
C GLU A 554 -9.86 -43.65 13.33
N ALA A 555 -8.79 -43.96 12.57
CA ALA A 555 -8.36 -45.33 12.37
C ALA A 555 -7.66 -45.89 13.62
N PHE A 556 -8.33 -46.78 14.35
CA PHE A 556 -7.72 -47.59 15.39
C PHE A 556 -6.60 -48.46 14.82
N LYS A 557 -5.48 -48.52 15.53
CA LYS A 557 -4.33 -49.33 15.15
C LYS A 557 -4.56 -50.79 15.50
N HIS A 558 -5.09 -51.05 16.71
CA HIS A 558 -5.36 -52.38 17.23
C HIS A 558 -6.67 -52.41 18.04
N ASP A 559 -7.40 -53.53 17.97
CA ASP A 559 -8.64 -53.72 18.72
C ASP A 559 -8.39 -54.35 20.12
N ALA A 560 -9.43 -54.42 20.94
CA ALA A 560 -9.32 -54.99 22.28
C ALA A 560 -8.91 -56.48 22.28
N LYS A 561 -9.28 -57.25 21.25
CA LYS A 561 -8.90 -58.68 21.13
C LYS A 561 -7.42 -58.82 20.78
N TRP A 562 -6.89 -57.93 19.94
CA TRP A 562 -5.47 -57.84 19.67
C TRP A 562 -4.70 -57.49 20.94
N LEU A 563 -5.15 -56.49 21.72
CA LEU A 563 -4.49 -56.10 22.98
C LEU A 563 -4.48 -57.27 23.98
N GLU A 564 -5.60 -57.97 24.14
CA GLU A 564 -5.74 -59.13 25.03
C GLU A 564 -4.80 -60.30 24.68
N LYS A 565 -4.37 -60.42 23.42
CA LYS A 565 -3.42 -61.43 22.93
C LYS A 565 -1.96 -60.97 22.94
N ASN A 566 -1.69 -59.70 22.68
CA ASN A 566 -0.34 -59.19 22.42
C ASN A 566 0.26 -58.36 23.57
N LEU A 567 -0.55 -57.94 24.55
CA LEU A 567 -0.08 -57.21 25.72
C LEU A 567 0.42 -58.17 26.80
N ILE A 568 1.66 -57.95 27.23
CA ILE A 568 2.28 -58.53 28.44
C ILE A 568 2.49 -57.37 29.41
N VAL A 569 2.43 -57.62 30.73
CA VAL A 569 2.71 -56.61 31.76
C VAL A 569 3.79 -57.18 32.67
N GLU A 570 4.87 -56.43 32.90
CA GLU A 570 6.03 -56.84 33.70
C GLU A 570 6.40 -55.75 34.70
N LEU A 571 6.58 -56.13 35.97
CA LEU A 571 7.02 -55.24 37.04
C LEU A 571 8.55 -55.16 37.09
N VAL A 572 9.05 -53.94 37.10
CA VAL A 572 10.47 -53.61 37.10
C VAL A 572 10.82 -52.64 38.20
N THR A 573 12.08 -52.63 38.62
CA THR A 573 12.58 -51.73 39.68
C THR A 573 12.50 -50.25 39.32
N ASN A 574 12.65 -49.91 38.03
CA ASN A 574 12.36 -48.57 37.51
C ASN A 574 12.10 -48.61 35.99
N VAL A 575 11.45 -47.56 35.50
CA VAL A 575 11.36 -47.22 34.08
C VAL A 575 11.88 -45.79 33.91
N ALA A 576 12.65 -45.53 32.86
CA ALA A 576 13.10 -44.18 32.53
C ALA A 576 12.94 -43.91 31.03
N LEU A 577 12.43 -42.74 30.67
CA LEU A 577 12.34 -42.28 29.29
C LEU A 577 13.45 -41.27 28.99
N ARG A 578 14.34 -41.63 28.08
CA ARG A 578 15.36 -40.72 27.55
C ARG A 578 14.85 -40.07 26.27
N ARG A 579 14.66 -38.74 26.28
CA ARG A 579 14.39 -37.93 25.08
C ARG A 579 15.70 -37.35 24.55
N THR A 580 15.94 -37.48 23.26
CA THR A 580 17.15 -37.00 22.56
C THR A 580 16.72 -36.14 21.37
N LEU A 581 17.20 -34.90 21.28
CA LEU A 581 16.90 -34.05 20.12
C LEU A 581 17.80 -34.42 18.93
N ARG A 582 17.23 -34.85 17.81
CA ARG A 582 17.96 -35.26 16.60
C ARG A 582 18.90 -34.18 16.12
N GLY A 583 20.14 -34.57 15.83
CA GLY A 583 21.20 -33.65 15.41
C GLY A 583 21.84 -32.83 16.53
N GLN A 584 21.42 -33.00 17.80
CA GLN A 584 22.07 -32.37 18.96
C GLN A 584 22.40 -33.42 20.03
N SER A 585 23.56 -33.29 20.69
CA SER A 585 23.97 -34.22 21.76
C SER A 585 23.24 -34.02 23.10
N LYS A 586 22.09 -33.33 23.10
CA LYS A 586 21.32 -32.97 24.29
C LYS A 586 20.27 -34.03 24.57
N THR A 587 20.34 -34.65 25.75
CA THR A 587 19.39 -35.69 26.15
C THR A 587 18.85 -35.45 27.55
N HIS A 588 17.52 -35.44 27.70
CA HIS A 588 16.85 -35.40 28.98
C HIS A 588 16.40 -36.82 29.37
N THR A 589 16.46 -37.19 30.64
CA THR A 589 16.01 -38.52 31.13
C THR A 589 15.01 -38.34 32.26
N GLU A 590 13.76 -38.69 31.99
CA GLU A 590 12.62 -38.61 32.90
C GLU A 590 12.40 -39.98 33.57
N LYS A 591 12.18 -40.04 34.89
CA LYS A 591 11.70 -41.29 35.53
C LYS A 591 10.22 -41.48 35.21
N ARG A 592 9.82 -42.70 34.87
CA ARG A 592 8.42 -43.03 34.56
C ARG A 592 7.90 -44.16 35.44
N SER A 593 6.60 -44.12 35.68
CA SER A 593 5.84 -45.20 36.31
C SER A 593 5.50 -46.32 35.32
N ALA A 594 5.28 -45.99 34.05
CA ALA A 594 5.00 -46.99 33.01
C ALA A 594 5.50 -46.59 31.62
N ALA A 595 5.85 -47.59 30.80
CA ALA A 595 6.13 -47.44 29.37
C ALA A 595 5.89 -48.76 28.61
N SER A 596 5.47 -48.68 27.35
CA SER A 596 5.30 -49.84 26.47
C SER A 596 6.48 -49.98 25.50
N VAL A 597 6.99 -51.20 25.33
CA VAL A 597 8.10 -51.52 24.42
C VAL A 597 7.75 -52.75 23.58
N GLN A 598 8.09 -52.73 22.29
CA GLN A 598 7.93 -53.88 21.41
C GLN A 598 9.08 -54.87 21.61
N THR A 599 8.76 -56.14 21.88
CA THR A 599 9.72 -57.23 22.03
C THR A 599 9.46 -58.32 20.98
N ARG A 600 10.31 -59.36 20.95
CA ARG A 600 10.12 -60.51 20.05
C ARG A 600 8.88 -61.36 20.39
N ALA A 601 8.35 -61.24 21.62
CA ALA A 601 7.22 -62.02 22.10
C ALA A 601 5.87 -61.27 22.08
N GLY A 602 5.87 -59.96 21.79
CA GLY A 602 4.69 -59.11 21.83
C GLY A 602 5.03 -57.69 22.28
N TRP A 603 4.04 -56.99 22.83
CA TRP A 603 4.22 -55.68 23.44
C TRP A 603 4.21 -55.81 24.95
N VAL A 604 5.30 -55.39 25.60
CA VAL A 604 5.42 -55.42 27.06
C VAL A 604 5.18 -54.03 27.60
N LEU A 605 4.20 -53.90 28.49
CA LEU A 605 4.02 -52.75 29.36
C LEU A 605 4.87 -52.96 30.61
N TYR A 606 5.99 -52.25 30.68
CA TYR A 606 6.82 -52.19 31.87
C TYR A 606 6.23 -51.20 32.85
N VAL A 607 6.10 -51.62 34.11
CA VAL A 607 5.54 -50.81 35.19
C VAL A 607 6.49 -50.83 36.37
N ALA A 608 6.82 -49.64 36.88
CA ALA A 608 7.72 -49.50 38.02
C ALA A 608 7.03 -50.00 39.31
N ALA A 609 7.75 -50.77 40.11
CA ALA A 609 7.21 -51.44 41.29
C ALA A 609 7.13 -50.53 42.54
N ASP A 610 7.69 -49.33 42.49
CA ASP A 610 7.75 -48.33 43.55
C ASP A 610 6.42 -47.58 43.72
N GLY A 611 5.46 -48.25 44.38
CA GLY A 611 4.21 -47.65 44.83
C GLY A 611 2.98 -48.10 44.04
N GLN A 612 2.02 -47.19 43.85
CA GLN A 612 0.89 -47.39 42.94
C GLN A 612 1.24 -46.85 41.55
N PRO A 613 0.92 -47.58 40.47
CA PRO A 613 1.24 -47.12 39.13
C PRO A 613 0.41 -45.90 38.77
N ASP A 614 1.06 -44.89 38.20
CA ASP A 614 0.42 -43.72 37.62
C ASP A 614 -0.43 -44.17 36.42
N MET A 615 -1.74 -44.17 36.61
CA MET A 615 -2.70 -44.62 35.60
C MET A 615 -2.75 -43.70 34.38
N TYR A 616 -2.34 -42.43 34.50
CA TYR A 616 -2.19 -41.54 33.36
C TYR A 616 -1.02 -42.00 32.47
N GLN A 617 0.14 -42.34 33.05
CA GLN A 617 1.28 -42.90 32.30
C GLN A 617 1.01 -44.30 31.73
N VAL A 618 0.28 -45.16 32.46
CA VAL A 618 -0.23 -46.43 31.91
C VAL A 618 -1.17 -46.16 30.72
N GLY A 619 -2.05 -45.17 30.84
CA GLY A 619 -2.92 -44.72 29.75
C GLY A 619 -2.15 -44.26 28.52
N GLN A 620 -1.12 -43.41 28.69
CA GLN A 620 -0.23 -42.97 27.61
C GLN A 620 0.37 -44.17 26.84
N ALA A 621 1.00 -45.09 27.58
CA ALA A 621 1.67 -46.26 26.99
C ALA A 621 0.69 -47.17 26.22
N ILE A 622 -0.54 -47.33 26.70
CA ILE A 622 -1.55 -48.17 26.03
C ILE A 622 -2.19 -47.45 24.84
N CYS A 623 -2.42 -46.13 24.90
CA CYS A 623 -2.91 -45.35 23.76
C CYS A 623 -1.96 -45.38 22.55
N GLN A 624 -0.63 -45.47 22.77
CA GLN A 624 0.37 -45.68 21.71
C GLN A 624 0.24 -47.03 20.97
N LEU A 625 -0.37 -48.03 21.61
CA LEU A 625 -0.67 -49.33 21.01
C LEU A 625 -2.01 -49.31 20.27
N LEU A 626 -3.03 -48.68 20.86
CA LEU A 626 -4.41 -48.73 20.36
C LEU A 626 -4.71 -47.73 19.23
N LEU A 627 -4.06 -46.56 19.22
CA LEU A 627 -4.38 -45.46 18.32
C LEU A 627 -3.29 -45.24 17.27
N THR A 628 -3.68 -44.85 16.05
CA THR A 628 -2.74 -44.43 14.99
C THR A 628 -2.21 -43.02 15.22
N ARG A 629 -3.01 -42.14 15.84
CA ARG A 629 -2.60 -40.83 16.36
C ARG A 629 -2.90 -40.78 17.86
N HIS A 630 -1.88 -40.55 18.67
CA HIS A 630 -1.98 -40.48 20.12
C HIS A 630 -1.64 -39.05 20.58
N ASN A 631 -2.53 -38.43 21.35
CA ASN A 631 -2.42 -37.05 21.79
C ASN A 631 -2.89 -36.87 23.25
N GLN A 632 -2.66 -35.70 23.83
CA GLN A 632 -3.02 -35.42 25.23
C GLN A 632 -4.51 -35.59 25.52
N GLN A 633 -5.39 -35.26 24.57
CA GLN A 633 -6.84 -35.46 24.72
C GLN A 633 -7.21 -36.96 24.85
N ALA A 634 -6.56 -37.84 24.07
CA ALA A 634 -6.77 -39.28 24.18
C ALA A 634 -6.30 -39.83 25.54
N TYR A 635 -5.18 -39.34 26.07
CA TYR A 635 -4.65 -39.75 27.38
C TYR A 635 -5.58 -39.31 28.52
N LEU A 636 -5.99 -38.03 28.54
CA LEU A 636 -6.91 -37.49 29.54
C LEU A 636 -8.32 -38.10 29.43
N PHE A 637 -8.76 -38.52 28.25
CA PHE A 637 -10.01 -39.26 28.09
C PHE A 637 -9.87 -40.70 28.60
N PHE A 638 -8.72 -41.36 28.44
CA PHE A 638 -8.54 -42.75 28.88
C PHE A 638 -8.31 -42.89 30.39
N GLU A 639 -7.58 -41.95 31.02
CA GLU A 639 -7.25 -41.98 32.44
C GLU A 639 -8.46 -42.25 33.38
N PRO A 640 -9.62 -41.56 33.25
CA PRO A 640 -10.82 -41.86 34.05
C PRO A 640 -11.28 -43.32 33.99
N PHE A 641 -11.11 -44.01 32.85
CA PHE A 641 -11.48 -45.42 32.73
C PHE A 641 -10.53 -46.34 33.51
N LEU A 642 -9.27 -45.95 33.68
CA LEU A 642 -8.25 -46.69 34.41
C LEU A 642 -8.27 -46.38 35.93
N THR A 643 -8.66 -45.16 36.33
CA THR A 643 -8.69 -44.75 37.75
C THR A 643 -10.01 -45.10 38.45
N LEU A 644 -11.15 -44.91 37.79
CA LEU A 644 -12.46 -45.09 38.42
C LEU A 644 -12.87 -46.57 38.51
N ASP A 645 -13.68 -46.91 39.50
CA ASP A 645 -14.35 -48.21 39.55
C ASP A 645 -15.50 -48.29 38.52
N LEU A 646 -16.09 -49.47 38.33
CA LEU A 646 -17.16 -49.63 37.33
C LEU A 646 -18.44 -48.86 37.73
N LEU A 647 -18.73 -48.71 39.03
CA LEU A 647 -19.92 -47.95 39.47
C LEU A 647 -19.70 -46.44 39.25
N GLY A 648 -18.49 -45.92 39.53
CA GLY A 648 -18.10 -44.55 39.25
C GLY A 648 -18.07 -44.18 37.75
N LEU A 649 -17.88 -45.15 36.86
CA LEU A 649 -18.10 -44.99 35.42
C LEU A 649 -19.59 -45.02 35.05
N ARG A 650 -20.37 -45.93 35.61
CA ARG A 650 -21.83 -46.01 35.40
C ARG A 650 -22.54 -44.72 35.81
N ALA A 651 -22.16 -44.15 36.95
CA ALA A 651 -22.68 -42.87 37.45
C ALA A 651 -22.33 -41.66 36.55
N ARG A 652 -21.29 -41.80 35.71
CA ARG A 652 -20.90 -40.81 34.68
C ARG A 652 -21.52 -41.08 33.30
N GLY A 653 -22.39 -42.08 33.18
CA GLY A 653 -23.14 -42.39 31.96
C GLY A 653 -22.51 -43.44 31.03
N TYR A 654 -21.36 -44.01 31.36
CA TYR A 654 -20.69 -45.01 30.51
C TYR A 654 -21.36 -46.39 30.58
N ASN A 655 -21.45 -47.09 29.43
CA ASN A 655 -22.14 -48.38 29.34
C ASN A 655 -21.28 -49.56 29.84
N VAL A 656 -21.31 -49.79 31.16
CA VAL A 656 -20.54 -50.85 31.84
C VAL A 656 -21.36 -52.08 32.24
N ASP A 657 -22.67 -52.08 32.00
CA ASP A 657 -23.61 -53.10 32.50
C ASP A 657 -23.22 -54.54 32.08
N ARG A 658 -22.68 -54.72 30.87
CA ARG A 658 -22.20 -56.02 30.39
C ARG A 658 -21.03 -56.57 31.22
N ILE A 659 -20.14 -55.71 31.66
CA ILE A 659 -18.95 -56.06 32.46
C ILE A 659 -19.36 -56.31 33.92
N LEU A 660 -20.26 -55.48 34.46
CA LEU A 660 -20.84 -55.68 35.79
C LEU A 660 -21.58 -57.02 35.90
N ARG A 661 -22.39 -57.40 34.90
CA ARG A 661 -23.06 -58.72 34.86
C ARG A 661 -22.07 -59.89 34.79
N ALA A 662 -20.99 -59.75 34.03
CA ALA A 662 -19.95 -60.77 33.95
C ALA A 662 -19.22 -60.95 35.29
N LYS A 663 -18.85 -59.86 35.98
CA LYS A 663 -18.25 -59.90 37.32
C LYS A 663 -19.21 -60.42 38.39
N ALA A 664 -20.50 -60.09 38.32
CA ALA A 664 -21.51 -60.64 39.22
C ALA A 664 -21.67 -62.16 39.03
N ALA A 665 -21.58 -62.66 37.79
CA ALA A 665 -21.58 -64.09 37.52
C ALA A 665 -20.29 -64.78 38.02
N GLU A 666 -19.11 -64.22 37.74
CA GLU A 666 -17.80 -64.70 38.23
C GLU A 666 -17.77 -64.74 39.77
N ALA A 667 -18.24 -63.69 40.44
CA ALA A 667 -18.32 -63.61 41.90
C ALA A 667 -19.31 -64.63 42.49
N ARG A 668 -20.50 -64.80 41.89
CA ARG A 668 -21.49 -65.79 42.35
C ARG A 668 -20.97 -67.23 42.22
N ILE A 669 -20.23 -67.53 41.14
CA ILE A 669 -19.59 -68.84 40.95
C ILE A 669 -18.49 -69.04 42.00
N ALA A 670 -17.62 -68.05 42.21
CA ALA A 670 -16.54 -68.11 43.20
C ALA A 670 -17.07 -68.21 44.65
N GLU A 671 -18.20 -67.56 44.97
CA GLU A 671 -18.86 -67.67 46.28
C GLU A 671 -19.51 -69.06 46.45
N GLU A 672 -20.11 -69.62 45.40
CA GLU A 672 -20.63 -70.99 45.41
C GLU A 672 -19.51 -72.04 45.54
N GLU A 673 -18.35 -71.82 44.90
CA GLU A 673 -17.15 -72.65 45.05
C GLU A 673 -16.55 -72.53 46.46
N ARG A 674 -16.44 -71.31 47.01
CA ARG A 674 -15.97 -71.09 48.38
C ARG A 674 -16.90 -71.74 49.41
N ARG A 675 -18.21 -71.68 49.17
CA ARG A 675 -19.22 -72.37 50.00
C ARG A 675 -19.12 -73.89 49.90
N LYS A 676 -18.92 -74.44 48.69
CA LYS A 676 -18.62 -75.88 48.49
C LYS A 676 -17.32 -76.31 49.15
N ALA A 677 -16.29 -75.46 49.15
CA ALA A 677 -15.03 -75.73 49.83
C ALA A 677 -15.21 -75.79 51.36
N LEU A 678 -15.94 -74.84 51.94
CA LEU A 678 -16.30 -74.84 53.37
C LEU A 678 -17.18 -76.04 53.77
N ASP A 679 -18.18 -76.40 52.95
CA ASP A 679 -18.99 -77.62 53.17
C ASP A 679 -18.14 -78.89 53.07
N ALA A 680 -17.16 -78.94 52.17
CA ALA A 680 -16.24 -80.07 52.04
C ALA A 680 -15.25 -80.17 53.22
N GLU A 681 -14.80 -79.03 53.75
CA GLU A 681 -13.98 -78.95 54.96
C GLU A 681 -14.77 -79.37 56.20
N GLN A 682 -16.01 -78.90 56.37
CA GLN A 682 -16.91 -79.35 57.44
C GLN A 682 -17.22 -80.85 57.36
N LYS A 683 -17.43 -81.41 56.16
CA LYS A 683 -17.60 -82.86 55.98
C LYS A 683 -16.35 -83.65 56.34
N ARG A 684 -15.15 -83.14 56.03
CA ARG A 684 -13.88 -83.75 56.48
C ARG A 684 -13.73 -83.73 57.99
N ILE A 685 -14.19 -82.67 58.65
CA ILE A 685 -14.22 -82.58 60.13
C ILE A 685 -15.22 -83.61 60.70
N GLN A 686 -16.44 -83.70 60.17
CA GLN A 686 -17.43 -84.70 60.62
C GLN A 686 -17.02 -86.15 60.40
N VAL A 687 -16.30 -86.46 59.31
CA VAL A 687 -15.75 -87.82 59.11
C VAL A 687 -14.69 -88.12 60.16
N ARG A 688 -13.80 -87.17 60.44
CA ARG A 688 -12.77 -87.29 61.50
C ARG A 688 -13.39 -87.43 62.89
N GLU A 689 -14.48 -86.72 63.20
CA GLU A 689 -15.23 -86.90 64.46
C GLU A 689 -15.87 -88.30 64.54
N ARG A 690 -16.46 -88.82 63.47
CA ARG A 690 -17.04 -90.18 63.49
C ARG A 690 -15.99 -91.29 63.60
N GLU A 691 -14.82 -91.10 62.99
CA GLU A 691 -13.67 -91.99 63.16
C GLU A 691 -13.16 -91.96 64.60
N TRP A 692 -13.13 -90.78 65.22
CA TRP A 692 -12.78 -90.59 66.64
C TRP A 692 -13.80 -91.26 67.57
N ASP A 693 -15.10 -91.05 67.37
CA ASP A 693 -16.17 -91.68 68.15
C ASP A 693 -16.17 -93.21 68.03
N GLN A 694 -15.86 -93.76 66.85
CA GLN A 694 -15.72 -95.20 66.66
C GLN A 694 -14.51 -95.76 67.42
N GLN A 695 -13.36 -95.06 67.41
CA GLN A 695 -12.20 -95.43 68.23
C GLN A 695 -12.52 -95.33 69.73
N GLN A 696 -13.25 -94.30 70.16
CA GLN A 696 -13.60 -94.10 71.56
C GLN A 696 -14.63 -95.14 72.05
N THR A 697 -15.54 -95.58 71.19
CA THR A 697 -16.50 -96.66 71.50
C THR A 697 -15.79 -98.02 71.62
N GLN A 698 -14.84 -98.33 70.74
CA GLN A 698 -14.01 -99.54 70.84
C GLN A 698 -13.11 -99.53 72.09
N ALA A 699 -12.58 -98.37 72.49
CA ALA A 699 -11.85 -98.21 73.74
C ALA A 699 -12.76 -98.37 74.99
N ALA A 700 -14.02 -97.93 74.90
CA ALA A 700 -14.98 -98.01 76.01
C ALA A 700 -15.50 -99.44 76.28
N GLU A 701 -15.57 -100.32 75.28
CA GLU A 701 -15.85 -101.75 75.50
C GLU A 701 -14.65 -102.49 76.12
N ALA A 702 -13.42 -102.15 75.72
CA ALA A 702 -12.21 -102.74 76.30
C ALA A 702 -12.00 -102.38 77.79
N ALA A 703 -12.47 -101.21 78.23
CA ALA A 703 -12.29 -100.71 79.61
C ALA A 703 -13.30 -101.27 80.64
N ARG A 704 -14.27 -102.12 80.24
CA ARG A 704 -15.32 -102.64 81.13
C ARG A 704 -14.94 -103.88 81.96
N GLN A 705 -13.66 -104.24 82.03
CA GLN A 705 -13.15 -105.33 82.88
C GLN A 705 -12.06 -104.88 83.87
N THR A 706 -12.33 -103.96 84.81
CA THR A 706 -11.87 -104.11 86.21
C THR A 706 -12.55 -103.15 87.19
N ALA A 707 -12.99 -103.74 88.30
CA ALA A 707 -13.81 -103.22 89.38
C ALA A 707 -13.24 -102.10 90.29
N ARG A 708 -14.17 -101.24 90.74
CA ARG A 708 -14.45 -100.78 92.14
C ARG A 708 -13.80 -99.52 92.77
N THR A 709 -14.72 -98.73 93.32
CA THR A 709 -14.72 -97.63 94.32
C THR A 709 -14.44 -98.15 95.76
N PRO A 710 -14.52 -97.37 96.89
CA PRO A 710 -14.92 -95.94 97.10
C PRO A 710 -14.06 -95.06 98.08
N GLU A 711 -14.20 -93.72 97.96
CA GLU A 711 -14.62 -92.67 98.95
C GLU A 711 -14.60 -92.88 100.50
N PRO A 712 -14.82 -91.83 101.38
CA PRO A 712 -14.83 -90.34 101.20
C PRO A 712 -14.24 -89.48 102.40
N VAL A 713 -14.45 -88.13 102.32
CA VAL A 713 -14.63 -87.10 103.40
C VAL A 713 -13.51 -86.08 103.74
N MET A 714 -13.96 -84.81 103.73
CA MET A 714 -13.43 -83.46 104.07
C MET A 714 -12.99 -83.26 105.56
N PRO A 715 -12.64 -82.05 106.11
CA PRO A 715 -12.47 -80.67 105.56
C PRO A 715 -11.22 -79.86 106.05
N GLY A 716 -11.01 -78.60 105.58
CA GLY A 716 -10.43 -77.55 106.47
C GLY A 716 -9.52 -76.42 105.92
N SER A 717 -10.10 -75.24 105.66
CA SER A 717 -9.64 -73.85 105.98
C SER A 717 -8.20 -73.34 105.73
N PHE A 718 -8.04 -72.36 104.83
CA PHE A 718 -7.76 -70.91 105.10
C PHE A 718 -7.23 -70.22 103.82
N GLY A 719 -7.45 -68.92 103.65
CA GLY A 719 -6.99 -68.16 102.47
C GLY A 719 -6.66 -66.70 102.78
N HIS A 720 -6.35 -65.90 101.76
CA HIS A 720 -6.45 -64.43 101.77
C HIS A 720 -6.62 -63.88 100.34
N GLU A 721 -7.57 -62.94 100.19
CA GLU A 721 -7.67 -61.77 99.29
C GLU A 721 -7.02 -61.78 97.88
N SER A 722 -7.63 -61.24 96.80
CA SER A 722 -8.89 -60.49 96.62
C SER A 722 -9.40 -60.61 95.16
N PRO A 723 -10.71 -60.42 94.86
CA PRO A 723 -11.30 -60.63 93.52
C PRO A 723 -11.35 -59.31 92.71
N GLU A 724 -12.04 -59.09 91.58
CA GLU A 724 -13.32 -59.53 90.99
C GLU A 724 -13.32 -58.98 89.52
N GLU A 725 -14.10 -59.40 88.53
CA GLU A 725 -14.90 -60.60 88.28
C GLU A 725 -15.01 -60.76 86.76
N GLY A 726 -15.22 -61.98 86.27
CA GLY A 726 -15.63 -62.22 84.89
C GLY A 726 -16.69 -63.32 84.88
N GLN A 727 -17.80 -63.12 84.17
CA GLN A 727 -18.83 -64.14 84.04
C GLN A 727 -19.08 -64.56 82.59
N ARG A 728 -19.59 -65.79 82.49
CA ARG A 728 -19.62 -66.65 81.31
C ARG A 728 -21.07 -66.75 80.74
N PRO A 729 -21.32 -67.54 79.67
CA PRO A 729 -22.49 -67.40 78.78
C PRO A 729 -23.65 -68.35 79.26
N PRO A 730 -24.54 -69.00 78.46
CA PRO A 730 -24.76 -68.96 77.00
C PRO A 730 -26.23 -69.11 76.48
N SER A 731 -26.34 -69.14 75.14
CA SER A 731 -27.19 -70.04 74.31
C SER A 731 -28.51 -69.54 73.67
N LEU A 732 -28.65 -69.99 72.40
CA LEU A 732 -29.89 -70.36 71.66
C LEU A 732 -30.72 -69.29 70.92
N MET A 733 -31.17 -69.69 69.73
CA MET A 733 -32.05 -68.98 68.80
C MET A 733 -33.48 -69.62 68.80
N PRO A 734 -34.39 -69.31 67.85
CA PRO A 734 -35.50 -68.37 67.99
C PRO A 734 -36.89 -69.08 67.97
N PRO A 735 -38.07 -68.41 68.07
CA PRO A 735 -38.71 -67.88 66.85
C PRO A 735 -39.74 -66.70 67.01
N THR A 736 -39.95 -65.98 65.89
CA THR A 736 -41.18 -65.30 65.40
C THR A 736 -42.25 -64.63 66.31
N ARG A 737 -42.64 -63.40 65.87
CA ARG A 737 -43.98 -62.75 65.82
C ARG A 737 -44.55 -61.93 67.01
N LYS A 738 -44.74 -60.63 66.68
CA LYS A 738 -45.93 -59.76 66.89
C LYS A 738 -46.38 -59.28 68.30
N ASN A 739 -46.13 -57.97 68.50
CA ASN A 739 -47.14 -56.91 68.71
C ASN A 739 -47.61 -56.53 70.14
N LYS A 740 -47.68 -55.19 70.38
CA LYS A 740 -48.29 -54.44 71.52
C LYS A 740 -47.64 -54.63 72.91
N GLY A 741 -47.53 -53.62 73.77
CA GLY A 741 -47.95 -52.21 73.69
C GLY A 741 -48.50 -51.70 75.05
N LEU A 742 -48.86 -50.41 75.13
CA LEU A 742 -49.49 -49.67 76.26
C LEU A 742 -48.51 -49.27 77.39
N PHE A 743 -48.12 -47.98 77.55
CA PHE A 743 -48.84 -46.79 78.08
C PHE A 743 -48.72 -46.64 79.61
N SER A 744 -48.69 -45.46 80.24
CA SER A 744 -48.75 -44.02 79.84
C SER A 744 -47.94 -43.22 80.91
N ASN A 745 -47.59 -41.94 80.83
CA ASN A 745 -48.38 -40.71 80.60
C ASN A 745 -47.39 -39.51 80.73
N LEU A 746 -47.67 -38.22 80.53
CA LEU A 746 -48.83 -37.40 80.09
C LEU A 746 -48.26 -36.04 79.58
N THR A 747 -49.09 -35.22 78.91
CA THR A 747 -48.94 -33.74 78.75
C THR A 747 -47.80 -33.21 77.86
N ARG A 748 -47.91 -32.09 77.11
CA ARG A 748 -48.96 -31.31 76.36
C ARG A 748 -48.18 -30.11 75.73
N ARG A 749 -48.59 -29.36 74.69
CA ARG A 749 -49.76 -29.27 73.79
C ARG A 749 -49.27 -28.49 72.54
N LEU A 750 -49.80 -28.55 71.31
CA LEU A 750 -50.41 -29.54 70.41
C LEU A 750 -50.55 -28.81 69.04
N GLY A 751 -50.53 -29.51 67.90
CA GLY A 751 -50.80 -28.86 66.60
C GLY A 751 -50.43 -29.67 65.36
N PHE A 752 -50.99 -30.87 65.21
CA PHE A 752 -51.05 -31.61 63.94
C PHE A 752 -52.18 -31.00 63.04
N ASP A 753 -52.44 -31.35 61.77
CA ASP A 753 -52.39 -32.65 61.07
C ASP A 753 -52.36 -32.48 59.52
N THR A 754 -52.13 -33.60 58.80
CA THR A 754 -52.41 -33.87 57.36
C THR A 754 -53.93 -34.23 57.16
N PRO A 755 -54.49 -34.73 56.01
CA PRO A 755 -53.89 -35.19 54.73
C PRO A 755 -54.72 -34.93 53.42
N GLU A 756 -54.30 -35.62 52.34
CA GLU A 756 -55.06 -36.21 51.20
C GLU A 756 -55.49 -35.40 49.93
N ASP A 757 -54.93 -35.90 48.81
CA ASP A 757 -55.47 -36.20 47.46
C ASP A 757 -55.70 -35.18 46.30
N ASP A 758 -55.50 -35.77 45.11
CA ASP A 758 -55.80 -35.45 43.71
C ASP A 758 -55.02 -34.38 42.87
N ASP A 759 -54.30 -34.94 41.87
CA ASP A 759 -54.20 -34.62 40.44
C ASP A 759 -53.87 -33.22 39.84
N ASP A 760 -52.75 -33.24 39.09
CA ASP A 760 -52.49 -32.74 37.72
C ASP A 760 -52.21 -31.25 37.34
N ASP A 761 -51.28 -31.16 36.38
CA ASP A 761 -51.01 -30.14 35.36
C ASP A 761 -50.35 -28.76 35.66
N ARG A 762 -50.03 -28.04 34.56
CA ARG A 762 -48.87 -27.12 34.38
C ARG A 762 -49.07 -25.61 34.62
N HIS A 763 -47.91 -24.94 34.66
CA HIS A 763 -47.56 -23.64 34.02
C HIS A 763 -47.65 -22.29 34.79
N ASN A 764 -46.48 -21.64 34.86
CA ASN A 764 -46.18 -20.26 34.41
C ASN A 764 -46.69 -19.00 35.17
N GLY A 765 -45.75 -18.22 35.71
CA GLY A 765 -45.59 -16.80 35.31
C GLY A 765 -46.10 -15.63 36.19
N GLN A 766 -45.28 -14.57 36.20
CA GLN A 766 -45.63 -13.12 36.12
C GLN A 766 -45.75 -12.17 37.36
N LEU A 767 -45.01 -11.04 37.19
CA LEU A 767 -45.35 -9.60 37.34
C LEU A 767 -45.30 -8.79 38.68
N ASP A 768 -44.62 -7.64 38.52
CA ASP A 768 -44.97 -6.25 38.90
C ASP A 768 -44.74 -5.58 40.29
N LYS A 769 -44.53 -4.25 40.17
CA LYS A 769 -44.43 -3.16 41.17
C LYS A 769 -45.54 -2.11 40.90
N PRO A 770 -45.82 -1.20 41.86
CA PRO A 770 -46.08 0.21 41.47
C PRO A 770 -45.63 1.33 42.46
N ALA A 771 -45.79 2.61 42.03
CA ALA A 771 -45.98 3.89 42.79
C ALA A 771 -44.77 4.62 43.49
N GLN A 772 -44.68 5.97 43.62
CA GLN A 772 -45.24 7.16 42.91
C GLN A 772 -44.57 8.54 43.28
N ASP A 773 -44.65 9.54 42.37
CA ASP A 773 -44.73 11.05 42.48
C ASP A 773 -43.71 12.04 43.12
N GLY A 774 -43.44 13.18 42.40
CA GLY A 774 -43.50 14.55 42.99
C GLY A 774 -42.57 15.74 42.56
N ARG A 775 -42.96 16.57 41.54
CA ARG A 775 -42.74 18.07 41.37
C ARG A 775 -41.30 18.69 41.26
N GLN A 776 -40.99 19.86 40.63
CA GLN A 776 -41.59 20.78 39.62
C GLN A 776 -40.59 21.93 39.18
N LEU A 777 -40.83 22.60 38.02
CA LEU A 777 -40.33 23.94 37.54
C LEU A 777 -39.16 24.09 36.50
N LEU A 778 -39.31 25.10 35.63
CA LEU A 778 -38.57 25.59 34.42
C LEU A 778 -37.87 26.97 34.72
N PRO A 779 -37.09 27.69 33.83
CA PRO A 779 -37.04 27.73 32.33
C PRO A 779 -35.63 27.89 31.65
N PRO A 780 -35.52 27.99 30.29
CA PRO A 780 -34.25 28.06 29.52
C PRO A 780 -33.87 29.49 29.01
N PRO A 781 -32.74 29.71 28.29
CA PRO A 781 -32.80 29.88 26.81
C PRO A 781 -31.49 29.39 26.06
N PRO A 782 -31.09 29.87 24.85
CA PRO A 782 -31.27 29.13 23.59
C PRO A 782 -29.96 28.83 22.78
N GLY A 783 -30.10 28.09 21.67
CA GLY A 783 -29.00 27.87 20.70
C GLY A 783 -28.73 29.07 19.77
N PRO A 784 -27.76 28.93 18.84
CA PRO A 784 -28.15 28.81 17.44
C PRO A 784 -27.31 27.82 16.60
N GLY A 785 -27.75 27.58 15.36
CA GLY A 785 -27.04 26.79 14.34
C GLY A 785 -26.16 27.63 13.39
N PRO A 786 -26.15 27.36 12.06
CA PRO A 786 -24.91 26.98 11.38
C PRO A 786 -24.40 27.97 10.31
N SER A 787 -23.36 27.56 9.55
CA SER A 787 -22.79 28.20 8.33
C SER A 787 -21.84 29.40 8.60
N THR A 788 -20.85 29.78 7.78
CA THR A 788 -20.15 29.20 6.60
C THR A 788 -18.86 29.99 6.32
N THR A 789 -17.88 29.39 5.62
CA THR A 789 -16.85 30.03 4.73
C THR A 789 -15.92 31.17 5.23
N GLY A 790 -14.65 31.13 4.79
CA GLY A 790 -14.12 32.35 4.13
C GLY A 790 -12.79 33.01 4.55
N SER A 791 -11.67 32.29 4.50
CA SER A 791 -10.37 32.78 3.98
C SER A 791 -9.50 33.85 4.69
N THR A 792 -8.21 33.79 4.35
CA THR A 792 -7.15 34.83 4.44
C THR A 792 -6.66 35.29 5.82
N GLY A 793 -5.34 35.25 6.00
CA GLY A 793 -4.66 35.71 7.20
C GLY A 793 -4.06 37.12 7.07
N GLY A 794 -3.75 37.70 8.22
CA GLY A 794 -2.93 38.89 8.38
C GLY A 794 -2.34 38.86 9.78
N GLY A 795 -1.01 38.86 9.90
CA GLY A 795 -0.35 38.76 11.20
C GLY A 795 -0.39 40.08 11.97
N GLN A 796 -0.68 40.03 13.28
CA GLN A 796 -0.37 41.11 14.21
C GLN A 796 0.26 40.55 15.48
N LYS A 797 1.35 41.17 15.92
CA LYS A 797 1.95 40.95 17.24
C LYS A 797 0.99 41.48 18.30
N GLY A 798 0.43 40.60 19.12
CA GLY A 798 -0.26 40.98 20.35
C GLY A 798 0.74 41.41 21.42
N LYS A 799 0.44 42.50 22.13
CA LYS A 799 1.09 42.84 23.40
C LYS A 799 0.61 41.87 24.47
N ASP A 800 1.49 41.53 25.39
CA ASP A 800 1.12 40.82 26.61
C ASP A 800 0.44 41.78 27.61
N ASP A 801 -0.73 41.38 28.11
CA ASP A 801 -1.64 42.20 28.91
C ASP A 801 -1.68 41.76 30.40
N GLY A 802 -0.73 40.92 30.82
CA GLY A 802 -0.41 40.68 32.25
C GLY A 802 -1.50 40.02 33.09
N ARG A 803 -2.52 39.41 32.45
CA ARG A 803 -3.56 38.63 33.14
C ARG A 803 -3.13 37.18 33.32
N VAL A 804 -3.01 36.76 34.58
CA VAL A 804 -2.72 35.38 34.98
C VAL A 804 -3.72 34.41 34.30
N THR A 805 -3.21 33.37 33.65
CA THR A 805 -4.01 32.33 33.01
C THR A 805 -4.96 31.69 34.03
N SER A 806 -6.23 31.51 33.67
CA SER A 806 -7.21 30.95 34.62
C SER A 806 -6.87 29.49 34.96
N PRO A 807 -7.04 29.04 36.22
CA PRO A 807 -6.68 27.68 36.63
C PRO A 807 -7.33 26.59 35.78
N ALA A 808 -8.58 26.79 35.34
CA ALA A 808 -9.29 25.86 34.45
C ALA A 808 -8.64 25.75 33.05
N THR A 809 -8.07 26.85 32.52
CA THR A 809 -7.32 26.82 31.25
C THR A 809 -5.97 26.12 31.43
N VAL A 810 -5.31 26.29 32.58
CA VAL A 810 -4.09 25.53 32.91
C VAL A 810 -4.40 24.04 33.00
N GLU A 811 -5.43 23.64 33.75
CA GLU A 811 -5.87 22.25 33.86
C GLU A 811 -6.24 21.65 32.50
N GLN A 812 -6.95 22.41 31.64
CA GLN A 812 -7.26 21.98 30.28
C GLN A 812 -5.99 21.79 29.42
N ASN A 813 -4.98 22.65 29.58
CA ASN A 813 -3.69 22.50 28.87
C ASN A 813 -2.92 21.25 29.36
N LEU A 814 -2.89 20.97 30.66
CA LEU A 814 -2.29 19.75 31.21
C LEU A 814 -3.02 18.48 30.71
N LEU A 815 -4.35 18.51 30.63
CA LEU A 815 -5.14 17.42 30.04
C LEU A 815 -4.88 17.26 28.53
N ASN A 816 -4.76 18.36 27.78
CA ASN A 816 -4.41 18.33 26.36
C ASN A 816 -3.02 17.72 26.12
N ALA A 817 -2.05 18.02 26.99
CA ALA A 817 -0.70 17.46 26.96
C ALA A 817 -0.66 15.95 27.27
N ILE A 818 -1.51 15.47 28.18
CA ILE A 818 -1.70 14.04 28.42
C ILE A 818 -2.38 13.38 27.22
N ASN A 819 -3.44 14.00 26.67
CA ASN A 819 -4.16 13.50 25.50
C ASN A 819 -3.34 13.55 24.20
N SER A 820 -2.27 14.35 24.13
CA SER A 820 -1.34 14.39 23.00
C SER A 820 -0.27 13.30 23.07
N THR A 821 -0.17 12.55 24.18
CA THR A 821 0.70 11.37 24.26
C THR A 821 0.24 10.26 23.32
N ARG A 822 1.20 9.48 22.79
CA ARG A 822 0.98 8.45 21.76
C ARG A 822 1.85 7.24 22.03
N SER A 823 1.36 6.06 21.65
CA SER A 823 2.16 4.84 21.66
C SER A 823 3.17 4.85 20.52
N HIS A 824 4.42 4.50 20.79
CA HIS A 824 5.48 4.49 19.78
C HIS A 824 5.49 3.16 19.00
N ASP A 825 5.10 3.20 17.72
CA ASP A 825 5.00 2.02 16.84
C ASP A 825 6.05 1.94 15.71
N SER A 826 7.17 2.65 15.87
CA SER A 826 8.37 2.50 15.04
C SER A 826 9.56 1.96 15.84
N ASN A 827 10.44 1.20 15.18
CA ASN A 827 11.72 0.76 15.75
C ASN A 827 12.88 1.73 15.43
N GLN A 828 12.59 2.89 14.82
CA GLN A 828 13.54 3.98 14.60
C GLN A 828 12.85 5.33 14.79
N LEU A 829 13.42 6.16 15.66
CA LEU A 829 13.05 7.56 15.84
C LEU A 829 13.72 8.39 14.74
N PHE A 830 12.91 9.12 13.96
CA PHE A 830 13.41 10.06 12.96
C PHE A 830 12.72 11.41 13.10
N SER A 831 13.52 12.45 13.31
CA SER A 831 13.13 13.86 13.28
C SER A 831 14.26 14.68 12.63
N PRO A 832 13.94 15.76 11.89
CA PRO A 832 14.91 16.50 11.09
C PRO A 832 16.08 17.09 11.91
N PRO A 833 17.21 17.45 11.28
CA PRO A 833 18.35 18.05 11.98
C PRO A 833 18.04 19.48 12.42
N SER A 834 18.16 19.74 13.73
CA SER A 834 18.23 21.09 14.30
C SER A 834 19.66 21.64 14.21
N MET A 835 19.80 22.96 14.14
CA MET A 835 21.10 23.64 14.21
C MET A 835 21.60 23.70 15.65
N ASN A 836 22.92 23.79 15.83
CA ASN A 836 23.55 24.01 17.12
C ASN A 836 23.25 25.43 17.64
N GLU A 837 22.51 25.55 18.73
CA GLU A 837 22.60 26.72 19.61
C GLU A 837 23.56 26.43 20.78
N VAL A 838 24.25 27.47 21.23
CA VAL A 838 25.34 27.36 22.22
C VAL A 838 24.77 27.47 23.63
N LYS A 839 25.27 26.61 24.53
CA LYS A 839 24.80 26.41 25.90
C LYS A 839 24.82 27.67 26.77
N GLU A 840 23.80 27.80 27.62
CA GLU A 840 23.99 28.26 29.01
C GLU A 840 22.87 27.78 29.97
N GLN A 841 22.65 26.45 30.05
CA GLN A 841 21.93 25.79 31.16
C GLN A 841 22.32 24.30 31.24
N ALA A 842 22.10 23.66 32.40
CA ALA A 842 22.60 22.31 32.68
C ALA A 842 21.90 21.25 31.79
N THR A 843 22.69 20.54 30.97
CA THR A 843 22.20 19.66 29.91
C THR A 843 21.53 18.39 30.48
N TYR A 844 20.20 18.43 30.66
CA TYR A 844 19.40 17.33 31.25
C TYR A 844 18.75 16.41 30.20
N CYS A 845 18.41 16.95 29.02
CA CYS A 845 17.79 16.24 27.91
C CYS A 845 18.50 16.62 26.61
N ASP A 846 18.99 15.62 25.86
CA ASP A 846 19.63 15.80 24.55
C ASP A 846 18.84 15.07 23.46
N SER A 847 18.20 15.84 22.59
CA SER A 847 17.36 15.33 21.50
C SER A 847 18.14 14.53 20.43
N THR A 848 19.48 14.54 20.46
CA THR A 848 20.29 13.63 19.64
C THR A 848 20.20 12.18 20.13
N SER A 849 19.91 11.95 21.41
CA SER A 849 19.76 10.59 21.99
C SER A 849 18.63 9.80 21.32
N ALA A 850 17.52 10.48 21.01
CA ALA A 850 16.41 9.90 20.26
C ALA A 850 16.87 9.33 18.91
N LYS A 851 17.81 9.98 18.23
CA LYS A 851 18.26 9.62 16.88
C LYS A 851 19.19 8.40 16.85
N ASN A 852 19.68 7.94 18.01
CA ASN A 852 20.70 6.90 18.12
C ASN A 852 20.31 5.69 19.00
N ILE A 853 19.04 5.29 18.96
CA ILE A 853 18.57 4.04 19.57
C ILE A 853 17.91 3.09 18.56
N ALA A 854 17.81 1.82 18.94
CA ALA A 854 17.15 0.75 18.21
C ALA A 854 16.37 -0.16 19.17
N PHE A 855 15.26 -0.74 18.71
CA PHE A 855 14.46 -1.68 19.50
C PHE A 855 15.25 -2.97 19.79
N ALA A 856 15.29 -3.38 21.05
CA ALA A 856 16.02 -4.57 21.51
C ALA A 856 15.09 -5.69 21.98
N ALA A 857 14.10 -5.38 22.81
CA ALA A 857 13.16 -6.35 23.39
C ALA A 857 11.88 -5.70 23.93
N GLU A 858 10.99 -6.53 24.45
CA GLU A 858 9.79 -6.15 25.19
C GLU A 858 9.89 -6.73 26.61
N ALA A 859 9.60 -5.93 27.63
CA ALA A 859 9.59 -6.33 29.03
C ALA A 859 8.34 -7.16 29.37
N SER A 860 8.32 -7.80 30.55
CA SER A 860 7.23 -8.72 30.97
C SER A 860 5.82 -8.10 30.97
N ASN A 861 5.72 -6.77 31.08
CA ASN A 861 4.47 -6.01 31.06
C ASN A 861 4.12 -5.38 29.68
N GLY A 862 4.84 -5.73 28.61
CA GLY A 862 4.65 -5.17 27.27
C GLY A 862 5.37 -3.84 27.00
N MET A 863 6.24 -3.39 27.91
CA MET A 863 6.99 -2.14 27.73
C MET A 863 8.18 -2.34 26.78
N LYS A 864 8.24 -1.56 25.70
CA LYS A 864 9.32 -1.64 24.70
C LYS A 864 10.65 -1.14 25.28
N VAL A 865 11.71 -1.91 25.04
CA VAL A 865 13.09 -1.66 25.49
C VAL A 865 13.98 -1.40 24.28
N PHE A 866 14.72 -0.29 24.33
CA PHE A 866 15.60 0.18 23.28
C PHE A 866 17.06 0.25 23.78
N THR A 867 18.02 0.07 22.89
CA THR A 867 19.46 0.21 23.18
C THR A 867 20.11 1.17 22.20
N SER A 868 21.16 1.88 22.63
CA SER A 868 21.95 2.70 21.71
C SER A 868 22.63 1.85 20.65
N ARG A 869 22.80 2.39 19.43
CA ARG A 869 23.45 1.66 18.32
C ARG A 869 24.97 1.54 18.48
N ASP A 870 25.57 2.44 19.25
CA ASP A 870 27.02 2.49 19.52
C ASP A 870 27.41 1.77 20.84
N MET A 871 26.57 0.84 21.29
CA MET A 871 26.72 0.13 22.55
C MET A 871 27.86 -0.91 22.49
N THR A 872 28.63 -1.02 23.57
CA THR A 872 29.80 -1.93 23.71
C THR A 872 29.42 -3.38 24.02
N LEU A 873 28.18 -3.62 24.44
CA LEU A 873 27.61 -4.93 24.75
C LEU A 873 26.49 -5.24 23.74
N GLU A 874 26.61 -6.40 23.08
CA GLU A 874 25.58 -6.92 22.17
C GLU A 874 24.21 -7.06 22.88
N PRO A 875 23.07 -6.84 22.19
CA PRO A 875 21.74 -6.83 22.81
C PRO A 875 21.39 -8.12 23.57
N GLY A 876 21.80 -9.29 23.08
CA GLY A 876 21.54 -10.57 23.76
C GLY A 876 22.16 -10.67 25.16
N PRO A 877 23.50 -10.56 25.29
CA PRO A 877 24.18 -10.47 26.58
C PRO A 877 23.69 -9.32 27.48
N PHE A 878 23.33 -8.17 26.90
CA PHE A 878 22.72 -7.06 27.65
C PHE A 878 21.40 -7.46 28.31
N LEU A 879 20.46 -8.01 27.53
CA LEU A 879 19.15 -8.43 28.03
C LEU A 879 19.29 -9.54 29.09
N GLN A 880 20.17 -10.51 28.87
CA GLN A 880 20.40 -11.58 29.84
C GLN A 880 20.97 -11.05 31.17
N ARG A 881 21.83 -10.02 31.13
CA ARG A 881 22.45 -9.40 32.31
C ARG A 881 21.48 -8.51 33.09
N TYR A 882 20.54 -7.84 32.41
CA TYR A 882 19.68 -6.81 33.03
C TYR A 882 18.18 -7.13 32.99
N ALA A 883 17.76 -8.36 32.67
CA ALA A 883 16.34 -8.76 32.62
C ALA A 883 15.54 -8.36 33.89
N GLY A 884 16.02 -8.75 35.07
CA GLY A 884 15.38 -8.39 36.35
C GLY A 884 15.26 -6.87 36.56
N PRO A 885 16.36 -6.09 36.48
CA PRO A 885 16.30 -4.63 36.52
C PRO A 885 15.39 -3.98 35.46
N ILE A 886 15.33 -4.52 34.24
CA ILE A 886 14.44 -4.04 33.17
C ILE A 886 12.97 -4.21 33.57
N ASN A 887 12.58 -5.40 34.05
CA ASN A 887 11.20 -5.66 34.47
C ASN A 887 10.83 -4.85 35.73
N ALA A 888 11.72 -4.77 36.72
CA ALA A 888 11.54 -3.95 37.91
C ALA A 888 11.36 -2.46 37.56
N PHE A 889 12.11 -1.95 36.58
CA PHE A 889 11.96 -0.58 36.10
C PHE A 889 10.65 -0.39 35.32
N ALA A 890 10.29 -1.31 34.45
CA ALA A 890 9.05 -1.27 33.67
C ALA A 890 7.81 -1.27 34.57
N ALA A 891 7.83 -2.06 35.66
CA ALA A 891 6.80 -2.06 36.69
C ALA A 891 6.72 -0.70 37.42
N LEU A 892 7.86 -0.16 37.87
CA LEU A 892 7.93 1.15 38.52
C LEU A 892 7.39 2.27 37.62
N LEU A 893 7.83 2.33 36.36
CA LEU A 893 7.38 3.32 35.37
C LEU A 893 5.87 3.20 35.11
N THR A 894 5.32 1.98 35.08
CA THR A 894 3.88 1.75 34.92
C THR A 894 3.08 2.30 36.10
N GLU A 895 3.53 2.06 37.34
CA GLU A 895 2.85 2.60 38.52
C GLU A 895 2.95 4.13 38.63
N VAL A 896 4.10 4.72 38.24
CA VAL A 896 4.31 6.18 38.23
C VAL A 896 3.48 6.84 37.11
N GLY A 897 3.49 6.29 35.90
CA GLY A 897 2.67 6.79 34.78
C GLY A 897 1.17 6.75 35.09
N GLY A 898 0.72 5.76 35.87
CA GLY A 898 -0.65 5.66 36.37
C GLY A 898 -1.08 6.85 37.23
N VAL A 899 -0.16 7.54 37.92
CA VAL A 899 -0.47 8.77 38.69
C VAL A 899 -0.97 9.87 37.76
N TYR A 900 -0.28 10.08 36.63
CA TYR A 900 -0.68 10.97 35.54
C TYR A 900 -1.80 10.42 34.66
N SER A 901 -2.25 9.18 34.91
CA SER A 901 -3.25 8.46 34.10
C SER A 901 -2.78 8.18 32.66
N LEU A 902 -1.46 8.01 32.46
CA LEU A 902 -0.88 7.63 31.18
C LEU A 902 -1.16 6.16 30.85
N SER A 903 -1.30 5.87 29.55
CA SER A 903 -1.32 4.50 29.05
C SER A 903 0.09 3.88 29.14
N PRO A 904 0.25 2.62 29.62
CA PRO A 904 1.56 1.97 29.68
C PRO A 904 2.30 1.89 28.34
N LYS A 905 1.57 1.97 27.22
CA LYS A 905 2.12 1.97 25.85
C LYS A 905 2.82 3.27 25.43
N VAL A 906 2.73 4.33 26.25
CA VAL A 906 3.39 5.64 26.02
C VAL A 906 4.80 5.66 26.61
N LEU A 907 5.07 4.81 27.60
CA LEU A 907 6.32 4.74 28.32
C LEU A 907 7.23 3.66 27.72
N HIS A 908 8.50 4.00 27.57
CA HIS A 908 9.53 3.14 26.99
C HIS A 908 10.81 3.21 27.81
N ILE A 909 11.58 2.13 27.78
CA ILE A 909 12.90 2.07 28.42
C ILE A 909 13.96 2.21 27.32
N PHE A 910 14.99 3.02 27.54
CA PHE A 910 16.19 2.99 26.71
C PHE A 910 17.46 2.80 27.55
N TYR A 911 18.55 2.38 26.91
CA TYR A 911 19.86 2.25 27.55
C TYR A 911 20.98 2.78 26.64
N ASP A 912 21.90 3.55 27.23
CA ASP A 912 23.15 4.01 26.63
C ASP A 912 24.35 3.68 27.54
N ASP A 913 25.53 3.43 26.96
CA ASP A 913 26.76 3.24 27.75
C ASP A 913 27.34 4.58 28.23
N LYS A 914 27.10 5.66 27.47
CA LYS A 914 27.68 7.00 27.68
C LYS A 914 26.69 8.06 27.20
N GLY A 915 26.30 8.98 28.09
CA GLY A 915 25.39 10.07 27.77
C GLY A 915 24.92 10.82 29.02
N GLY A 916 24.40 12.05 28.84
CA GLY A 916 23.81 12.85 29.92
C GLY A 916 22.30 12.63 30.10
N THR A 917 21.63 12.06 29.09
CA THR A 917 20.17 12.02 28.97
C THR A 917 19.53 11.05 29.95
N ILE A 918 18.76 11.60 30.89
CA ILE A 918 18.01 10.86 31.92
C ILE A 918 16.69 10.30 31.35
N ALA A 919 15.98 11.13 30.61
CA ALA A 919 14.81 10.78 29.83
C ALA A 919 14.73 11.69 28.61
N PHE A 920 13.84 11.36 27.67
CA PHE A 920 13.42 12.29 26.62
C PHE A 920 12.01 11.94 26.12
N ASN A 921 11.24 12.96 25.74
CA ASN A 921 10.01 12.83 24.97
C ASN A 921 10.31 12.97 23.47
N SER A 922 9.76 12.07 22.66
CA SER A 922 9.67 12.27 21.22
C SER A 922 8.28 11.96 20.71
N SER A 923 7.64 12.95 20.08
CA SER A 923 6.31 12.85 19.46
C SER A 923 5.20 12.36 20.39
N GLY A 924 5.31 12.62 21.70
CA GLY A 924 4.34 12.22 22.70
C GLY A 924 4.58 10.83 23.30
N SER A 925 5.75 10.23 23.07
CA SER A 925 6.21 8.99 23.70
C SER A 925 7.43 9.26 24.56
N ILE A 926 7.46 8.74 25.80
CA ILE A 926 8.47 9.08 26.81
C ILE A 926 9.43 7.90 26.99
N PHE A 927 10.72 8.17 26.85
CA PHE A 927 11.80 7.20 26.95
C PHE A 927 12.64 7.47 28.20
N CYS A 928 12.69 6.51 29.13
CA CYS A 928 13.40 6.63 30.41
C CYS A 928 14.68 5.78 30.41
N ASN A 929 15.80 6.33 30.91
CA ASN A 929 17.11 5.69 30.83
C ASN A 929 17.35 4.66 31.95
N LEU A 930 17.46 3.38 31.56
CA LEU A 930 17.73 2.23 32.42
C LEU A 930 19.08 2.35 33.15
N ARG A 931 20.09 3.01 32.55
CA ARG A 931 21.40 3.23 33.21
C ARG A 931 21.28 4.10 34.45
N PHE A 932 20.47 5.16 34.42
CA PHE A 932 20.25 6.02 35.59
C PHE A 932 19.42 5.29 36.66
N PHE A 933 18.44 4.48 36.28
CA PHE A 933 17.72 3.61 37.24
C PHE A 933 18.67 2.63 37.93
N LEU A 934 19.56 1.97 37.18
CA LEU A 934 20.60 1.09 37.72
C LEU A 934 21.51 1.81 38.72
N GLN A 935 22.02 2.99 38.35
CA GLN A 935 22.99 3.73 39.17
C GLN A 935 22.40 4.41 40.41
N LEU A 936 21.13 4.81 40.39
CA LEU A 936 20.51 5.61 41.47
C LEU A 936 19.59 4.80 42.41
N HIS A 937 18.97 3.72 41.90
CA HIS A 937 17.82 3.09 42.55
C HIS A 937 17.86 1.54 42.61
N ALA A 938 18.39 0.85 41.60
CA ALA A 938 18.26 -0.62 41.50
C ALA A 938 18.84 -1.37 42.71
N ASP A 939 20.04 -1.01 43.18
CA ASP A 939 20.67 -1.65 44.34
C ASP A 939 19.87 -1.44 45.63
N LYS A 940 19.21 -0.28 45.79
CA LYS A 940 18.41 0.05 46.98
C LYS A 940 17.08 -0.72 47.03
N LEU A 941 16.57 -1.15 45.87
CA LEU A 941 15.31 -1.87 45.71
C LEU A 941 15.38 -3.36 46.10
N THR A 942 16.56 -3.86 46.48
CA THR A 942 16.77 -5.27 46.91
C THR A 942 17.00 -5.43 48.42
N GLY A 943 17.07 -4.33 49.18
CA GLY A 943 17.38 -4.33 50.62
C GLY A 943 16.16 -4.30 51.55
N ALA A 944 16.40 -4.43 52.86
CA ALA A 944 15.37 -4.51 53.91
C ALA A 944 14.46 -3.27 54.07
N ARG A 945 14.74 -2.17 53.36
CA ARG A 945 13.90 -0.95 53.29
C ARG A 945 13.28 -0.74 51.90
N GLN A 946 12.94 -1.84 51.23
CA GLN A 946 12.44 -1.85 49.85
C GLN A 946 11.27 -0.88 49.59
N ALA A 947 10.33 -0.74 50.53
CA ALA A 947 9.19 0.17 50.41
C ALA A 947 9.60 1.66 50.37
N GLU A 948 10.50 2.08 51.26
CA GLU A 948 11.06 3.44 51.31
C GLU A 948 11.86 3.73 50.03
N ALA A 949 12.75 2.81 49.64
CA ALA A 949 13.55 2.94 48.42
C ALA A 949 12.69 2.98 47.14
N LYS A 950 11.57 2.24 47.10
CA LYS A 950 10.60 2.29 46.00
C LYS A 950 9.86 3.63 45.96
N ALA A 951 9.47 4.18 47.12
CA ALA A 951 8.87 5.51 47.17
C ALA A 951 9.83 6.61 46.71
N GLU A 952 11.09 6.59 47.15
CA GLU A 952 12.13 7.53 46.68
C GLU A 952 12.35 7.46 45.16
N ALA A 953 12.52 6.23 44.62
CA ALA A 953 12.70 6.02 43.19
C ALA A 953 11.48 6.48 42.38
N ALA A 954 10.27 6.19 42.87
CA ALA A 954 9.04 6.60 42.21
C ALA A 954 8.86 8.13 42.19
N VAL A 955 9.16 8.83 43.29
CA VAL A 955 9.11 10.31 43.35
C VAL A 955 10.10 10.94 42.38
N TRP A 956 11.29 10.38 42.25
CA TRP A 956 12.29 10.87 41.29
C TRP A 956 11.82 10.72 39.83
N TRP A 957 11.37 9.52 39.43
CA TRP A 957 10.84 9.29 38.08
C TRP A 957 9.51 10.01 37.81
N TRP A 958 8.72 10.31 38.84
CA TRP A 958 7.50 11.12 38.74
C TRP A 958 7.82 12.57 38.31
N VAL A 959 8.82 13.20 38.94
CA VAL A 959 9.31 14.54 38.54
C VAL A 959 9.90 14.53 37.13
N VAL A 960 10.67 13.48 36.78
CA VAL A 960 11.18 13.32 35.40
C VAL A 960 10.03 13.20 34.39
N MET A 961 8.97 12.44 34.68
CA MET A 961 7.80 12.37 33.81
C MET A 961 7.05 13.70 33.69
N ALA A 962 6.97 14.53 34.75
CA ALA A 962 6.40 15.88 34.65
C ALA A 962 7.17 16.76 33.65
N HIS A 963 8.50 16.70 33.69
CA HIS A 963 9.39 17.41 32.77
C HIS A 963 9.15 16.95 31.33
N GLU A 964 9.16 15.64 31.09
CA GLU A 964 8.92 15.10 29.75
C GLU A 964 7.49 15.33 29.24
N LEU A 965 6.48 15.45 30.12
CA LEU A 965 5.12 15.84 29.73
C LEU A 965 5.00 17.33 29.37
N ALA A 966 5.77 18.22 30.00
CA ALA A 966 5.80 19.65 29.63
C ALA A 966 6.28 19.86 28.19
N HIS A 967 7.16 18.99 27.68
CA HIS A 967 7.59 18.98 26.28
C HIS A 967 6.47 18.73 25.24
N ASN A 968 5.30 18.23 25.66
CA ASN A 968 4.11 18.17 24.79
C ASN A 968 3.43 19.55 24.58
N LEU A 969 3.77 20.55 25.39
CA LEU A 969 3.25 21.92 25.31
C LEU A 969 4.30 22.92 24.81
N VAL A 970 5.52 22.86 25.33
CA VAL A 970 6.60 23.80 25.03
C VAL A 970 7.89 23.05 24.71
N GLN A 971 8.51 23.31 23.56
CA GLN A 971 9.74 22.62 23.15
C GLN A 971 11.02 23.31 23.66
N SER A 972 10.98 24.62 23.87
CA SER A 972 12.06 25.42 24.43
C SER A 972 12.17 25.24 25.95
N HIS A 973 13.39 25.19 26.50
CA HIS A 973 13.63 25.20 27.95
C HIS A 973 13.60 26.63 28.49
N ASP A 974 12.44 27.28 28.40
CA ASP A 974 12.18 28.63 28.90
C ASP A 974 11.36 28.63 30.20
N SER A 975 10.93 29.82 30.65
CA SER A 975 10.07 30.00 31.82
C SER A 975 8.77 29.21 31.75
N ASP A 976 8.22 29.03 30.55
CA ASP A 976 6.90 28.45 30.34
C ASP A 976 6.99 26.93 30.45
N HIS A 977 8.07 26.33 29.95
CA HIS A 977 8.41 24.93 30.18
C HIS A 977 8.57 24.59 31.66
N SER A 978 9.28 25.44 32.42
CA SER A 978 9.40 25.30 33.87
C SER A 978 8.05 25.41 34.57
N TYR A 979 7.24 26.41 34.20
CA TYR A 979 5.90 26.62 34.74
C TYR A 979 4.96 25.41 34.51
N TYR A 980 4.95 24.82 33.31
CA TYR A 980 4.15 23.62 33.05
C TYR A 980 4.66 22.39 33.79
N THR A 981 5.97 22.23 33.94
CA THR A 981 6.57 21.15 34.75
C THR A 981 6.12 21.24 36.21
N GLU A 982 6.20 22.43 36.81
CA GLU A 982 5.72 22.68 38.17
C GLU A 982 4.20 22.50 38.30
N SER A 983 3.43 22.91 37.29
CA SER A 983 1.97 22.74 37.27
C SER A 983 1.55 21.25 37.25
N PHE A 984 2.26 20.40 36.49
CA PHE A 984 2.06 18.94 36.52
C PHE A 984 2.35 18.35 37.90
N ILE A 985 3.42 18.80 38.55
CA ILE A 985 3.79 18.36 39.91
C ILE A 985 2.68 18.78 40.89
N GLN A 986 2.27 20.04 40.90
CA GLN A 986 1.24 20.57 41.80
C GLN A 986 -0.11 19.86 41.65
N GLN A 987 -0.62 19.72 40.42
CA GLN A 987 -1.94 19.12 40.16
C GLN A 987 -2.02 17.63 40.53
N TYR A 988 -0.91 16.89 40.40
CA TYR A 988 -0.88 15.44 40.62
C TYR A 988 -0.23 15.02 41.95
N PHE A 989 0.29 15.97 42.74
CA PHE A 989 0.97 15.72 44.02
C PHE A 989 0.13 14.88 44.99
N ALA A 990 -1.15 15.21 45.17
CA ALA A 990 -2.05 14.47 46.08
C ALA A 990 -2.20 12.99 45.69
N LYS A 991 -2.25 12.68 44.39
CA LYS A 991 -2.29 11.29 43.89
C LYS A 991 -0.97 10.57 44.15
N MET A 992 0.16 11.26 43.98
CA MET A 992 1.49 10.69 44.24
C MET A 992 1.71 10.39 45.73
N VAL A 993 1.29 11.29 46.62
CA VAL A 993 1.32 11.08 48.08
C VAL A 993 0.44 9.90 48.51
N ALA A 994 -0.76 9.77 47.93
CA ALA A 994 -1.61 8.61 48.20
C ALA A 994 -0.96 7.29 47.72
N LYS A 995 -0.28 7.30 46.57
CA LYS A 995 0.39 6.14 45.99
C LYS A 995 1.62 5.69 46.79
N THR A 996 2.44 6.64 47.27
CA THR A 996 3.59 6.31 48.14
C THR A 996 3.17 5.85 49.53
N ALA A 997 2.08 6.40 50.09
CA ALA A 997 1.51 5.92 51.35
C ALA A 997 1.02 4.47 51.26
N GLN A 998 0.47 4.03 50.11
CA GLN A 998 0.05 2.64 49.89
C GLN A 998 1.21 1.65 49.96
N TRP A 999 2.39 1.98 49.38
CA TRP A 999 3.55 1.09 49.44
C TRP A 999 4.18 1.00 50.84
N SER A 1000 3.99 2.01 51.68
CA SER A 1000 4.51 2.07 53.06
C SER A 1000 3.57 1.43 54.10
N ALA A 1001 2.34 1.08 53.72
CA ALA A 1001 1.36 0.48 54.63
C ALA A 1001 1.62 -1.02 54.84
N LYS A 1002 1.89 -1.41 56.09
CA LYS A 1002 2.11 -2.82 56.47
C LYS A 1002 0.79 -3.61 56.42
N PRO A 1003 0.74 -4.84 55.88
CA PRO A 1003 -0.51 -5.63 55.87
C PRO A 1003 -0.96 -6.02 57.28
N LEU A 1004 -2.24 -5.82 57.59
CA LEU A 1004 -2.90 -6.45 58.73
C LEU A 1004 -3.32 -7.88 58.36
N PRO A 1005 -3.25 -8.86 59.28
CA PRO A 1005 -3.63 -10.24 58.99
C PRO A 1005 -5.15 -10.37 58.76
N ALA A 1006 -5.52 -11.17 57.77
CA ALA A 1006 -6.90 -11.30 57.32
C ALA A 1006 -7.79 -12.06 58.32
N ALA A 1007 -9.04 -11.61 58.46
CA ALA A 1007 -10.10 -12.33 59.16
C ALA A 1007 -11.20 -12.76 58.17
N SER A 1008 -11.48 -14.07 58.22
CA SER A 1008 -12.40 -14.91 57.43
C SER A 1008 -13.83 -14.38 57.14
N ALA A 1009 -14.41 -14.94 56.07
CA ALA A 1009 -15.85 -15.13 55.79
C ALA A 1009 -16.68 -13.90 55.33
N LEU A 1010 -17.75 -14.02 54.53
CA LEU A 1010 -18.14 -14.93 53.42
C LEU A 1010 -19.49 -14.41 52.84
N ALA A 1011 -19.81 -14.74 51.58
CA ALA A 1011 -21.05 -14.40 50.86
C ALA A 1011 -21.23 -12.89 50.54
N ARG A 1012 -21.91 -12.48 49.45
CA ARG A 1012 -22.94 -13.18 48.64
C ARG A 1012 -22.85 -12.78 47.15
N ALA A 1013 -23.10 -13.72 46.24
CA ALA A 1013 -23.18 -13.44 44.81
C ALA A 1013 -24.56 -12.88 44.39
N PRO A 1014 -24.66 -12.19 43.24
CA PRO A 1014 -25.89 -12.04 42.48
C PRO A 1014 -25.91 -12.93 41.22
N SER A 1015 -27.09 -13.47 40.90
CA SER A 1015 -27.35 -14.34 39.75
C SER A 1015 -27.68 -13.55 38.46
N ALA A 1016 -27.61 -14.25 37.33
CA ALA A 1016 -27.75 -13.70 35.98
C ALA A 1016 -29.18 -13.24 35.59
N ALA A 1017 -29.25 -12.43 34.53
CA ALA A 1017 -30.39 -12.37 33.62
C ALA A 1017 -29.92 -12.10 32.17
N SER A 1018 -30.32 -12.97 31.25
CA SER A 1018 -30.09 -12.88 29.80
C SER A 1018 -31.25 -12.18 29.10
N VAL A 1019 -30.99 -11.40 28.05
CA VAL A 1019 -32.05 -10.87 27.16
C VAL A 1019 -32.01 -11.58 25.81
N THR A 1020 -33.08 -12.29 25.47
CA THR A 1020 -33.31 -12.88 24.15
C THR A 1020 -34.09 -11.95 23.23
N SER A 1021 -33.85 -12.12 21.93
CA SER A 1021 -34.41 -11.39 20.80
C SER A 1021 -35.84 -11.80 20.39
N SER A 1022 -36.37 -11.08 19.38
CA SER A 1022 -37.38 -11.50 18.36
C SER A 1022 -38.87 -11.24 18.66
N SER A 1023 -39.80 -11.17 17.69
CA SER A 1023 -39.79 -10.68 16.28
C SER A 1023 -41.21 -10.77 15.65
N SER A 1024 -41.49 -9.93 14.63
CA SER A 1024 -42.55 -10.13 13.60
C SER A 1024 -44.02 -9.85 14.02
N ARG A 1025 -45.03 -9.63 13.14
CA ARG A 1025 -45.27 -10.00 11.71
C ARG A 1025 -46.47 -9.18 11.10
N LEU A 1026 -46.48 -8.96 9.77
CA LEU A 1026 -47.66 -8.77 8.84
C LEU A 1026 -48.63 -7.58 9.08
N ALA A 1027 -49.43 -7.07 8.12
CA ALA A 1027 -49.36 -6.97 6.64
C ALA A 1027 -50.53 -6.09 6.10
N ALA A 1028 -50.31 -5.25 5.06
CA ALA A 1028 -51.35 -4.78 4.12
C ALA A 1028 -50.73 -4.02 2.91
N ALA A 1029 -51.30 -4.20 1.72
CA ALA A 1029 -51.08 -3.41 0.49
C ALA A 1029 -52.47 -2.89 0.01
N PRO A 1030 -52.65 -1.95 -0.97
CA PRO A 1030 -51.97 -1.91 -2.28
C PRO A 1030 -51.55 -0.50 -2.78
N ALA A 1031 -51.07 -0.45 -4.05
CA ALA A 1031 -50.54 0.69 -4.81
C ALA A 1031 -51.61 1.27 -5.79
N PRO A 1032 -51.31 2.11 -6.83
CA PRO A 1032 -50.10 2.86 -7.18
C PRO A 1032 -50.37 4.40 -7.12
N PRO A 1033 -50.28 5.31 -8.15
CA PRO A 1033 -50.01 5.22 -9.60
C PRO A 1033 -48.63 5.83 -10.03
N HIS A 1034 -48.48 6.12 -11.33
CA HIS A 1034 -47.29 6.67 -12.01
C HIS A 1034 -47.36 8.20 -12.25
N GLY A 1035 -46.24 8.80 -12.67
CA GLY A 1035 -46.23 10.09 -13.38
C GLY A 1035 -46.41 9.96 -14.91
N VAL A 1036 -46.50 11.13 -15.57
CA VAL A 1036 -46.66 11.38 -17.02
C VAL A 1036 -48.09 11.23 -17.58
N PRO A 1037 -48.62 12.31 -18.17
CA PRO A 1037 -49.39 12.28 -19.41
C PRO A 1037 -48.63 12.91 -20.58
N GLN A 1038 -49.02 12.54 -21.80
CA GLN A 1038 -48.37 12.93 -23.06
C GLN A 1038 -48.89 14.27 -23.64
N GLN A 1039 -48.05 14.81 -24.53
CA GLN A 1039 -48.30 15.79 -25.60
C GLN A 1039 -49.76 16.00 -26.06
N GLN A 1040 -50.14 17.27 -26.29
CA GLN A 1040 -50.80 17.65 -27.54
C GLN A 1040 -50.57 19.12 -27.96
N GLN A 1041 -50.05 19.27 -29.18
CA GLN A 1041 -50.21 20.35 -30.18
C GLN A 1041 -50.63 21.77 -29.75
N GLN A 1042 -49.86 22.79 -30.17
CA GLN A 1042 -50.26 23.74 -31.24
C GLN A 1042 -49.07 24.61 -31.72
N GLN A 1043 -49.24 25.33 -32.84
CA GLN A 1043 -48.17 25.89 -33.69
C GLN A 1043 -48.04 27.43 -33.57
N LEU A 1044 -46.78 27.94 -33.58
CA LEU A 1044 -46.29 29.19 -34.25
C LEU A 1044 -46.95 30.57 -33.93
N PRO A 1045 -46.37 31.75 -34.30
CA PRO A 1045 -45.03 32.07 -34.84
C PRO A 1045 -44.26 33.15 -33.98
N PRO A 1046 -43.74 34.32 -34.46
CA PRO A 1046 -42.33 34.73 -34.27
C PRO A 1046 -42.12 35.96 -33.34
N PRO A 1047 -40.85 36.32 -32.99
CA PRO A 1047 -40.56 37.42 -32.06
C PRO A 1047 -40.63 38.82 -32.72
N PRO A 1048 -41.08 39.87 -32.00
CA PRO A 1048 -41.08 41.24 -32.48
C PRO A 1048 -39.74 41.95 -32.23
N TYR A 1049 -39.32 42.77 -33.20
CA TYR A 1049 -38.41 43.88 -32.98
C TYR A 1049 -39.09 44.99 -32.17
N SER A 1050 -38.32 45.76 -31.40
CA SER A 1050 -38.64 47.17 -31.15
C SER A 1050 -37.38 48.01 -31.03
N GLU A 1051 -37.28 49.02 -31.89
CA GLU A 1051 -36.25 50.06 -31.82
C GLU A 1051 -36.67 51.15 -30.81
N THR A 1052 -35.71 51.71 -30.08
CA THR A 1052 -35.70 53.15 -29.79
C THR A 1052 -34.25 53.62 -29.80
N GLY A 1053 -33.98 54.75 -30.46
CA GLY A 1053 -32.64 55.30 -30.53
C GLY A 1053 -32.63 56.81 -30.34
N ARG A 1054 -31.45 57.37 -30.01
CA ARG A 1054 -31.08 58.74 -30.38
C ARG A 1054 -29.57 58.98 -30.27
N GLN A 1055 -28.97 59.19 -31.43
CA GLN A 1055 -27.93 60.17 -31.77
C GLN A 1055 -27.12 60.81 -30.62
N HIS A 1056 -25.78 60.80 -30.73
CA HIS A 1056 -25.00 62.02 -30.93
C HIS A 1056 -23.62 61.76 -31.56
N ARG A 1057 -23.02 62.80 -32.16
CA ARG A 1057 -21.76 62.79 -32.95
C ARG A 1057 -20.50 62.79 -32.08
N TYR A 1058 -19.41 62.12 -32.47
CA TYR A 1058 -18.21 62.71 -33.11
C TYR A 1058 -17.09 61.67 -33.37
N ASN A 1059 -16.17 62.03 -34.27
CA ASN A 1059 -14.93 61.34 -34.71
C ASN A 1059 -13.72 62.01 -34.00
N PRO A 1060 -12.42 61.65 -34.24
CA PRO A 1060 -11.68 60.38 -34.32
C PRO A 1060 -10.46 60.33 -33.33
N PHE A 1061 -9.55 59.35 -33.50
CA PHE A 1061 -8.19 59.20 -32.89
C PHE A 1061 -8.09 58.82 -31.40
N ASP A 1062 -7.70 57.56 -31.13
CA ASP A 1062 -6.30 57.17 -30.82
C ASP A 1062 -6.06 55.71 -31.29
#